data_AF-A0A7T8JB27-F1
#
_entry.id   AF-A0A7T8JB27-F1
#
_cell.length_a   1.000
_cell.length_b   1.000
_cell.length_c   1.000
_cell.angle_alpha   90.00
_cell.angle_beta   90.00
_cell.angle_gamma   90.00
#
_symmetry.space_group_name_H-M   'P 1'
#
loop_
_entity.id
_entity.type
_entity.pdbx_description
1 polymer ?
#
loop_
_entity_poly.entity_id
_entity_poly.type
_entity_poly.pdbx_seq_one_letter_code
_entity_poly.pdbx_strand_id
1 'polypeptide(L)'
;MKDIPWYIGRYDRRNDRFSYFKVVAQQTDKGWHAIDNPKKMFPRTGEVELTGFDASKLRPNDWIVFQVDSGARSKLARAKNPCRIYPYYDLSPAQTLLESRRRLSLEGIETCGEPGLWAIRFEAGGVILANLAESKPGCFILSRNQNVAEYAFNDGGLIAVSGLSKNNQMFYMPGADASPTRLHDWTPDKNYIENAAQLIADADSSMMIATWLRKHADGQNGKLKSGVDDLLAAAQALRSGELAKKLEEEDSLSRELAKALLNDGHIAALLERQIQNIAEEERTRLRSEQRKALDAAFSDERLRRREAIEAEMTLFQTERKSEIERQIAQSRLDEEERLRAEFAEKRLSIEKTLKHEKDAFESEIDRLKNAAADLCRQNESQRQTLSSLEAERAVSSSALRDAEERVALARSELEKINAAIVEKARRMAHATIPEIRLPAEAKTVSRIELDRIVSEHNLLTSEGKILMEKFLTLTLAGECPLLYGPETQDFLAIAASLISSGRAIRQIADPTMITYEDLWVRAGSGLATPLYQGLLLSDALRPRTIFAVIERVECSAARFWLPALKDGLRNGDLPRRFLVCGTMANEDGEEAEKIKEEHLFLQVENIVDRNAITRAPLYLSARRHSELDPGAAPPESLAEVLAIAEEMSGGRLNAVNTLRATKAALEAAVSGDKDKTIRQKRLVDLFVNLQNSEICAP
;
A
#
# COMPACT_ATOMS: atom_id res chain seq x y z
N MET A 1 -19.07 21.98 -41.59
CA MET A 1 -17.84 21.20 -41.28
C MET A 1 -16.83 22.21 -40.79
N LYS A 2 -16.27 22.06 -39.59
CA LYS A 2 -15.27 23.03 -39.08
C LYS A 2 -13.97 22.78 -39.84
N ASP A 3 -13.47 23.79 -40.55
CA ASP A 3 -12.16 23.73 -41.19
C ASP A 3 -11.10 23.42 -40.13
N ILE A 4 -10.30 22.39 -40.39
CA ILE A 4 -9.21 22.00 -39.50
C ILE A 4 -8.11 23.06 -39.63
N PRO A 5 -7.72 23.74 -38.54
CA PRO A 5 -6.73 24.82 -38.62
C PRO A 5 -5.37 24.28 -39.07
N TRP A 6 -4.70 25.07 -39.91
CA TRP A 6 -3.32 24.82 -40.31
C TRP A 6 -2.34 25.40 -39.29
N TYR A 7 -1.21 24.71 -39.15
CA TYR A 7 -0.13 25.06 -38.25
C TYR A 7 1.20 25.06 -39.00
N ILE A 8 2.12 25.91 -38.57
CA ILE A 8 3.52 25.88 -38.97
C ILE A 8 4.33 25.27 -37.85
N GLY A 9 5.25 24.37 -38.19
CA GLY A 9 6.19 23.83 -37.23
C GLY A 9 7.61 23.71 -37.76
N ARG A 10 8.54 23.67 -36.81
CA ARG A 10 9.97 23.50 -37.05
C ARG A 10 10.41 22.10 -36.65
N TYR A 11 11.16 21.44 -37.51
CA TYR A 11 11.68 20.11 -37.25
C TYR A 11 12.65 20.12 -36.05
N ASP A 12 12.46 19.18 -35.11
CA ASP A 12 13.25 19.11 -33.87
C ASP A 12 14.07 17.82 -33.80
N ARG A 13 13.40 16.66 -33.79
CA ARG A 13 14.06 15.36 -33.64
C ARG A 13 13.26 14.24 -34.30
N ARG A 14 13.94 13.12 -34.54
CA ARG A 14 13.36 11.89 -35.08
C ARG A 14 13.57 10.73 -34.11
N ASN A 15 12.58 9.84 -34.06
CA ASN A 15 12.68 8.49 -33.50
C ASN A 15 12.38 7.47 -34.61
N ASP A 16 12.64 6.18 -34.41
CA ASP A 16 12.60 5.15 -35.47
C ASP A 16 11.30 5.12 -36.30
N ARG A 17 10.17 5.54 -35.71
CA ARG A 17 8.86 5.56 -36.37
C ARG A 17 8.22 6.94 -36.55
N PHE A 18 8.71 7.99 -35.86
CA PHE A 18 8.03 9.28 -35.77
C PHE A 18 9.01 10.45 -35.87
N SER A 19 8.60 11.51 -36.56
CA SER A 19 9.30 12.82 -36.54
C SER A 19 8.52 13.81 -35.70
N TYR A 20 9.22 14.57 -34.87
CA TYR A 20 8.64 15.53 -33.94
C TYR A 20 8.90 16.95 -34.44
N PHE A 21 7.84 17.75 -34.48
CA PHE A 21 7.87 19.16 -34.89
C PHE A 21 7.35 20.05 -33.77
N LYS A 22 8.08 21.14 -33.49
CA LYS A 22 7.64 22.18 -32.56
C LYS A 22 6.69 23.12 -33.28
N VAL A 23 5.48 23.32 -32.74
CA VAL A 23 4.50 24.21 -33.36
C VAL A 23 4.84 25.67 -33.07
N VAL A 24 4.90 26.48 -34.12
CA VAL A 24 5.40 27.86 -34.06
C VAL A 24 4.30 28.87 -34.37
N ALA A 25 3.41 28.58 -35.33
CA ALA A 25 2.34 29.47 -35.71
C ALA A 25 1.06 28.70 -36.07
N GLN A 26 -0.08 29.39 -36.00
CA GLN A 26 -1.39 28.88 -36.37
C GLN A 26 -2.05 29.82 -37.39
N GLN A 27 -2.76 29.23 -38.35
CA GLN A 27 -3.66 29.96 -39.24
C GLN A 27 -4.98 30.24 -38.53
N THR A 28 -5.33 31.52 -38.45
CA THR A 28 -6.61 32.01 -37.91
C THR A 28 -7.35 32.82 -38.96
N ASP A 29 -8.59 33.23 -38.68
CA ASP A 29 -9.38 34.10 -39.56
C ASP A 29 -8.70 35.46 -39.86
N LYS A 30 -7.73 35.87 -39.02
CA LYS A 30 -6.96 37.12 -39.16
C LYS A 30 -5.60 36.93 -39.85
N GLY A 31 -5.33 35.73 -40.35
CA GLY A 31 -4.05 35.34 -40.94
C GLY A 31 -3.21 34.45 -40.03
N TRP A 32 -1.93 34.31 -40.36
CA TRP A 32 -0.99 33.50 -39.60
C TRP A 32 -0.39 34.28 -38.43
N HIS A 33 -0.50 33.72 -37.23
CA HIS A 33 0.02 34.32 -36.01
C HIS A 33 0.90 33.34 -35.25
N ALA A 34 1.98 33.85 -34.66
CA ALA A 34 2.83 33.11 -33.74
C ALA A 34 2.05 32.62 -32.52
N ILE A 35 2.36 31.42 -32.05
CA ILE A 35 1.75 30.86 -30.83
C ILE A 35 2.66 31.18 -29.64
N ASP A 36 2.19 32.02 -28.72
CA ASP A 36 2.97 32.44 -27.53
C ASP A 36 3.33 31.27 -26.60
N ASN A 37 2.46 30.26 -26.49
CA ASN A 37 2.70 29.09 -25.64
C ASN A 37 2.18 27.78 -26.25
N PRO A 38 2.98 27.10 -27.08
CA PRO A 38 2.61 25.84 -27.73
C PRO A 38 2.22 24.73 -26.74
N LYS A 39 2.77 24.75 -25.52
CA LYS A 39 2.48 23.75 -24.47
C LYS A 39 1.07 23.85 -23.89
N LYS A 40 0.36 24.97 -24.11
CA LYS A 40 -1.06 25.10 -23.74
C LYS A 40 -1.99 24.43 -24.75
N MET A 41 -1.59 24.37 -26.02
CA MET A 41 -2.43 23.87 -27.12
C MET A 41 -2.10 22.43 -27.51
N PHE A 42 -0.88 21.97 -27.24
CA PHE A 42 -0.43 20.61 -27.53
C PHE A 42 0.11 19.94 -26.26
N PRO A 43 -0.04 18.61 -26.09
CA PRO A 43 0.34 17.89 -24.87
C PRO A 43 1.81 18.13 -24.46
N ARG A 44 2.05 18.17 -23.13
CA ARG A 44 3.26 18.48 -22.30
C ARG A 44 4.59 18.98 -22.92
N THR A 45 4.98 18.61 -24.14
CA THR A 45 6.19 19.08 -24.83
C THR A 45 5.93 20.18 -25.87
N GLY A 46 4.68 20.39 -26.32
CA GLY A 46 4.38 21.36 -27.39
C GLY A 46 4.74 20.85 -28.80
N GLU A 47 4.90 19.54 -28.95
CA GLU A 47 5.32 18.86 -30.18
C GLU A 47 4.15 18.13 -30.85
N VAL A 48 4.22 17.99 -32.18
CA VAL A 48 3.29 17.22 -33.01
C VAL A 48 4.04 16.10 -33.71
N GLU A 49 3.44 14.90 -33.72
CA GLU A 49 4.01 13.71 -34.35
C GLU A 49 3.61 13.62 -35.82
N LEU A 50 4.59 13.31 -36.68
CA LEU A 50 4.38 13.07 -38.10
C LEU A 50 4.79 11.63 -38.47
N THR A 51 3.88 10.90 -39.11
CA THR A 51 4.09 9.54 -39.64
C THR A 51 4.05 9.55 -41.16
N GLY A 52 5.02 8.90 -41.82
CA GLY A 52 4.98 8.66 -43.27
C GLY A 52 5.50 9.81 -44.15
N PHE A 53 5.96 10.91 -43.57
CA PHE A 53 6.72 11.91 -44.31
C PHE A 53 8.19 11.47 -44.43
N ASP A 54 8.82 11.73 -45.57
CA ASP A 54 10.20 11.32 -45.85
C ASP A 54 11.20 12.11 -44.99
N ALA A 55 11.29 11.71 -43.73
CA ALA A 55 12.10 12.32 -42.69
C ALA A 55 13.61 12.16 -42.94
N SER A 56 14.01 11.30 -43.89
CA SER A 56 15.40 11.17 -44.33
C SER A 56 15.92 12.42 -45.03
N LYS A 57 15.03 13.23 -45.60
CA LYS A 57 15.34 14.45 -46.36
C LYS A 57 15.13 15.73 -45.56
N LEU A 58 14.86 15.65 -44.26
CA LEU A 58 14.66 16.80 -43.39
C LEU A 58 15.94 17.11 -42.63
N ARG A 59 16.37 18.36 -42.69
CA ARG A 59 17.49 18.89 -41.91
C ARG A 59 16.96 19.52 -40.61
N PRO A 60 17.79 19.57 -39.55
CA PRO A 60 17.50 20.42 -38.39
C PRO A 60 17.12 21.83 -38.85
N ASN A 61 16.05 22.39 -38.29
CA ASN A 61 15.46 23.70 -38.63
C ASN A 61 14.68 23.80 -39.95
N ASP A 62 14.40 22.69 -40.64
CA ASP A 62 13.44 22.72 -41.76
C ASP A 62 12.02 23.07 -41.28
N TRP A 63 11.30 23.83 -42.11
CA TRP A 63 9.96 24.33 -41.83
C TRP A 63 8.89 23.57 -42.60
N ILE A 64 7.77 23.28 -41.94
CA ILE A 64 6.61 22.64 -42.56
C ILE A 64 5.30 23.30 -42.14
N VAL A 65 4.31 23.20 -43.01
CA VAL A 65 2.89 23.51 -42.77
C VAL A 65 2.12 22.19 -42.69
N PHE A 66 1.23 22.04 -41.71
CA PHE A 66 0.43 20.82 -41.52
C PHE A 66 -0.91 21.10 -40.84
N GLN A 67 -1.86 20.18 -40.95
CA GLN A 67 -3.10 20.17 -40.19
C GLN A 67 -2.99 19.22 -39.00
N VAL A 68 -3.66 19.51 -37.89
CA VAL A 68 -3.68 18.61 -36.72
C VAL A 68 -5.03 17.92 -36.62
N ASP A 69 -5.02 16.58 -36.64
CA ASP A 69 -6.26 15.83 -36.45
C ASP A 69 -6.69 15.87 -34.97
N SER A 70 -7.92 16.32 -34.72
CA SER A 70 -8.53 16.39 -33.38
C SER A 70 -9.22 15.07 -32.99
N GLY A 71 -8.84 13.95 -33.62
CA GLY A 71 -9.43 12.62 -33.40
C GLY A 71 -8.99 11.98 -32.08
N ALA A 72 -9.95 11.80 -31.17
CA ALA A 72 -9.76 11.28 -29.82
C ALA A 72 -9.08 9.89 -29.74
N ARG A 73 -8.08 9.79 -28.84
CA ARG A 73 -7.52 8.61 -28.11
C ARG A 73 -5.98 8.55 -28.03
N SER A 74 -5.25 9.38 -28.77
CA SER A 74 -3.78 9.51 -28.63
C SER A 74 -3.41 10.61 -27.63
N LYS A 75 -2.48 10.34 -26.70
CA LYS A 75 -1.89 11.36 -25.80
C LYS A 75 -1.07 12.43 -26.53
N LEU A 76 -0.84 12.27 -27.84
CA LEU A 76 -0.02 13.15 -28.68
C LEU A 76 -0.79 13.52 -29.96
N ALA A 77 -0.73 14.81 -30.32
CA ALA A 77 -1.34 15.36 -31.53
C ALA A 77 -0.59 14.87 -32.78
N ARG A 78 -1.32 14.49 -33.83
CA ARG A 78 -0.74 14.00 -35.10
C ARG A 78 -0.96 14.98 -36.24
N ALA A 79 0.13 15.28 -36.95
CA ALA A 79 0.10 16.11 -38.15
C ALA A 79 -0.37 15.29 -39.36
N LYS A 80 -1.25 15.90 -40.16
CA LYS A 80 -1.71 15.43 -41.48
C LYS A 80 -1.38 16.47 -42.54
N ASN A 81 -1.26 16.01 -43.79
CA ASN A 81 -1.01 16.85 -44.96
C ASN A 81 0.22 17.77 -44.82
N PRO A 82 1.42 17.24 -44.50
CA PRO A 82 2.62 18.06 -44.36
C PRO A 82 3.09 18.61 -45.72
N CYS A 83 3.27 19.93 -45.80
CA CYS A 83 3.87 20.64 -46.93
C CYS A 83 5.14 21.37 -46.48
N ARG A 84 6.22 21.29 -47.27
CA ARG A 84 7.45 22.02 -46.96
C ARG A 84 7.27 23.50 -47.28
N ILE A 85 7.78 24.34 -46.38
CA ILE A 85 7.86 25.78 -46.58
C ILE A 85 9.29 26.26 -46.35
N TYR A 86 9.66 27.35 -47.00
CA TYR A 86 11.03 27.89 -46.95
C TYR A 86 10.97 29.35 -46.50
N PRO A 87 11.92 29.82 -45.67
CA PRO A 87 12.07 31.24 -45.42
C PRO A 87 12.20 32.01 -46.74
N TYR A 88 11.43 33.08 -46.89
CA TYR A 88 11.35 33.86 -48.13
C TYR A 88 12.11 35.17 -48.02
N TYR A 89 12.87 35.51 -49.06
CA TYR A 89 13.53 36.80 -49.20
C TYR A 89 13.38 37.33 -50.63
N ASP A 90 13.07 38.61 -50.76
CA ASP A 90 12.83 39.24 -52.07
C ASP A 90 14.03 40.08 -52.52
N LEU A 91 14.71 39.62 -53.58
CA LEU A 91 15.77 40.33 -54.30
C LEU A 91 15.29 40.88 -55.67
N SER A 92 14.01 40.79 -56.00
CA SER A 92 13.46 41.40 -57.24
C SER A 92 13.74 42.90 -57.43
N PRO A 93 14.00 43.73 -56.38
CA PRO A 93 14.43 45.10 -56.59
C PRO A 93 15.80 45.25 -57.27
N ALA A 94 16.61 44.18 -57.35
CA ALA A 94 17.97 44.21 -57.90
C ALA A 94 18.05 44.15 -59.44
N GLN A 95 16.92 44.26 -60.17
CA GLN A 95 16.74 44.40 -61.62
C GLN A 95 17.42 43.39 -62.59
N THR A 96 18.55 42.75 -62.27
CA THR A 96 19.25 41.78 -63.12
C THR A 96 19.77 40.56 -62.35
N LEU A 97 19.89 39.41 -63.07
CA LEU A 97 20.44 38.16 -62.54
C LEU A 97 21.90 38.32 -62.06
N LEU A 98 22.68 39.17 -62.73
CA LEU A 98 24.08 39.44 -62.38
C LEU A 98 24.21 40.19 -61.05
N GLU A 99 23.35 41.18 -60.81
CA GLU A 99 23.34 41.90 -59.52
C GLU A 99 22.87 41.00 -58.38
N SER A 100 21.87 40.15 -58.62
CA SER A 100 21.43 39.12 -57.67
C SER A 100 22.56 38.13 -57.35
N ARG A 101 23.35 37.75 -58.36
CA ARG A 101 24.51 36.88 -58.21
C ARG A 101 25.61 37.53 -57.37
N ARG A 102 25.93 38.78 -57.67
CA ARG A 102 26.90 39.57 -56.90
C ARG A 102 26.49 39.70 -55.44
N ARG A 103 25.21 40.00 -55.17
CA ARG A 103 24.70 40.12 -53.80
C ARG A 103 24.78 38.80 -53.03
N LEU A 104 24.36 37.69 -53.61
CA LEU A 104 24.34 36.39 -52.92
C LEU A 104 25.72 35.72 -52.79
N SER A 105 26.66 36.02 -53.69
CA SER A 105 28.00 35.43 -53.67
C SER A 105 29.07 36.27 -52.98
N LEU A 106 28.93 37.61 -52.96
CA LEU A 106 29.99 38.52 -52.45
C LEU A 106 29.54 39.42 -51.30
N GLU A 107 28.35 40.03 -51.38
CA GLU A 107 27.93 41.07 -50.43
C GLU A 107 27.15 40.50 -49.22
N GLY A 108 26.39 39.42 -49.45
CA GLY A 108 25.50 38.79 -48.49
C GLY A 108 24.14 39.49 -48.36
N ILE A 109 23.14 38.77 -47.85
CA ILE A 109 21.82 39.31 -47.53
C ILE A 109 21.65 39.46 -46.02
N GLU A 110 21.12 40.59 -45.58
CA GLU A 110 20.83 40.86 -44.17
C GLU A 110 19.40 40.45 -43.86
N THR A 111 19.22 39.45 -42.99
CA THR A 111 17.90 38.96 -42.63
C THR A 111 17.87 38.36 -41.23
N CYS A 112 16.70 38.42 -40.58
CA CYS A 112 16.46 37.76 -39.31
C CYS A 112 16.02 36.31 -39.57
N GLY A 113 16.96 35.37 -39.52
CA GLY A 113 16.69 33.95 -39.73
C GLY A 113 17.88 33.06 -39.40
N GLU A 114 17.73 31.75 -39.59
CA GLU A 114 18.79 30.76 -39.39
C GLU A 114 19.37 30.31 -40.75
N PRO A 115 20.65 29.86 -40.80
CA PRO A 115 21.25 29.34 -42.02
C PRO A 115 20.53 28.07 -42.49
N GLY A 116 20.38 27.89 -43.81
CA GLY A 116 19.63 26.77 -44.39
C GLY A 116 19.14 27.01 -45.81
N LEU A 117 18.13 26.26 -46.26
CA LEU A 117 17.48 26.50 -47.57
C LEU A 117 16.50 27.68 -47.50
N TRP A 118 16.69 28.65 -48.38
CA TRP A 118 15.85 29.83 -48.53
C TRP A 118 15.23 29.88 -49.93
N ALA A 119 14.00 30.39 -50.00
CA ALA A 119 13.35 30.75 -51.25
C ALA A 119 13.64 32.23 -51.54
N ILE A 120 14.41 32.48 -52.61
CA ILE A 120 14.87 33.82 -52.96
C ILE A 120 14.26 34.20 -54.31
N ARG A 121 13.50 35.28 -54.33
CA ARG A 121 12.97 35.83 -55.60
C ARG A 121 14.00 36.77 -56.20
N PHE A 122 14.38 36.58 -57.46
CA PHE A 122 15.34 37.46 -58.14
C PHE A 122 14.71 38.22 -59.31
N GLU A 123 13.60 37.71 -59.88
CA GLU A 123 12.83 38.37 -60.94
C GLU A 123 11.32 38.23 -60.72
N ALA A 124 10.51 38.95 -61.51
CA ALA A 124 9.06 39.01 -61.31
C ALA A 124 8.37 37.63 -61.35
N GLY A 125 8.91 36.67 -62.13
CA GLY A 125 8.32 35.33 -62.30
C GLY A 125 9.14 34.16 -61.78
N GLY A 126 10.34 34.38 -61.20
CA GLY A 126 11.30 33.34 -60.88
C GLY A 126 11.74 33.33 -59.41
N VAL A 127 11.73 32.15 -58.79
CA VAL A 127 12.23 31.90 -57.43
C VAL A 127 13.28 30.80 -57.44
N ILE A 128 14.39 31.02 -56.73
CA ILE A 128 15.43 30.02 -56.53
C ILE A 128 15.36 29.44 -55.12
N LEU A 129 15.63 28.13 -55.01
CA LEU A 129 15.85 27.48 -53.71
C LEU A 129 17.36 27.35 -53.49
N ALA A 130 17.89 28.22 -52.63
CA ALA A 130 19.32 28.36 -52.40
C ALA A 130 19.69 28.02 -50.95
N ASN A 131 20.79 27.28 -50.76
CA ASN A 131 21.30 26.99 -49.42
C ASN A 131 22.25 28.11 -48.96
N LEU A 132 21.84 28.88 -47.96
CA LEU A 132 22.57 29.99 -47.41
C LEU A 132 23.33 29.60 -46.14
N ALA A 133 24.57 30.05 -46.02
CA ALA A 133 25.41 29.95 -44.84
C ALA A 133 25.65 31.33 -44.24
N GLU A 134 25.81 31.39 -42.93
CA GLU A 134 26.13 32.63 -42.22
C GLU A 134 27.61 32.99 -42.42
N SER A 135 27.88 34.17 -42.99
CA SER A 135 29.25 34.70 -43.11
C SER A 135 29.62 35.56 -41.90
N LYS A 136 28.67 36.36 -41.43
CA LYS A 136 28.74 37.21 -40.24
C LYS A 136 27.38 37.18 -39.55
N PRO A 137 27.28 37.51 -38.25
CA PRO A 137 26.01 37.54 -37.53
C PRO A 137 24.92 38.30 -38.30
N GLY A 138 23.89 37.59 -38.76
CA GLY A 138 22.76 38.17 -39.52
C GLY A 138 23.01 38.46 -41.01
N CYS A 139 24.17 38.07 -41.55
CA CYS A 139 24.54 38.22 -42.96
C CYS A 139 24.79 36.86 -43.61
N PHE A 140 23.94 36.52 -44.59
CA PHE A 140 23.89 35.22 -45.23
C PHE A 140 24.42 35.24 -46.67
N ILE A 141 25.27 34.27 -47.01
CA ILE A 141 25.86 34.08 -48.36
C ILE A 141 25.58 32.67 -48.87
N LEU A 142 25.75 32.42 -50.17
CA LEU A 142 25.63 31.07 -50.73
C LEU A 142 26.67 30.10 -50.14
N SER A 143 26.19 28.96 -49.64
CA SER A 143 26.98 28.00 -48.85
C SER A 143 27.96 27.13 -49.64
N ARG A 144 27.87 27.03 -50.99
CA ARG A 144 28.77 26.31 -51.92
C ARG A 144 28.37 26.50 -53.39
N ASN A 145 29.34 26.43 -54.32
CA ASN A 145 29.16 26.51 -55.78
C ASN A 145 28.25 25.38 -56.28
N GLN A 146 27.05 25.70 -56.75
CA GLN A 146 26.07 24.71 -57.21
C GLN A 146 25.29 25.25 -58.40
N ASN A 147 24.81 24.30 -59.20
CA ASN A 147 23.73 24.55 -60.14
C ASN A 147 22.44 24.79 -59.35
N VAL A 148 21.89 26.00 -59.42
CA VAL A 148 20.70 26.40 -58.68
C VAL A 148 19.48 26.26 -59.58
N ALA A 149 18.50 25.48 -59.14
CA ALA A 149 17.24 25.30 -59.83
C ALA A 149 16.32 26.51 -59.61
N GLU A 150 15.81 27.05 -60.71
CA GLU A 150 14.77 28.07 -60.74
C GLU A 150 13.39 27.42 -60.86
N TYR A 151 12.43 27.91 -60.08
CA TYR A 151 11.03 27.53 -60.12
C TYR A 151 10.18 28.76 -60.49
N ALA A 152 9.05 28.51 -61.15
CA ALA A 152 8.06 29.55 -61.38
C ALA A 152 7.52 30.07 -60.04
N PHE A 153 7.49 31.39 -59.89
CA PHE A 153 7.02 32.05 -58.69
C PHE A 153 5.49 32.06 -58.61
N ASN A 154 4.95 31.61 -57.48
CA ASN A 154 3.51 31.60 -57.22
C ASN A 154 3.18 32.54 -56.04
N ASP A 155 2.55 33.68 -56.33
CA ASP A 155 2.13 34.65 -55.31
C ASP A 155 1.22 34.03 -54.24
N GLY A 156 0.39 33.05 -54.60
CA GLY A 156 -0.50 32.34 -53.67
C GLY A 156 0.23 31.42 -52.68
N GLY A 157 1.54 31.20 -52.86
CA GLY A 157 2.39 30.41 -51.97
C GLY A 157 3.04 31.21 -50.83
N LEU A 158 2.84 32.53 -50.77
CA LEU A 158 3.42 33.39 -49.73
C LEU A 158 2.64 33.30 -48.42
N ILE A 159 3.35 33.05 -47.33
CA ILE A 159 2.81 32.95 -45.97
C ILE A 159 3.48 34.01 -45.10
N ALA A 160 2.73 35.04 -44.71
CA ALA A 160 3.18 36.09 -43.82
C ALA A 160 2.76 35.77 -42.37
N VAL A 161 3.72 35.53 -41.48
CA VAL A 161 3.46 35.20 -40.08
C VAL A 161 3.78 36.38 -39.17
N SER A 162 2.75 36.87 -38.49
CA SER A 162 2.89 37.98 -37.54
C SER A 162 3.37 37.50 -36.17
N GLY A 163 4.29 38.25 -35.54
CA GLY A 163 4.74 38.00 -34.16
C GLY A 163 5.94 37.05 -33.98
N LEU A 164 6.48 36.48 -35.07
CA LEU A 164 7.69 35.64 -35.02
C LEU A 164 8.99 36.44 -34.91
N SER A 165 9.02 37.66 -35.46
CA SER A 165 10.17 38.57 -35.46
C SER A 165 9.67 40.02 -35.51
N LYS A 166 10.55 41.00 -35.26
CA LYS A 166 10.18 42.44 -35.28
C LYS A 166 9.59 42.92 -36.62
N ASN A 167 9.87 42.21 -37.72
CA ASN A 167 9.49 42.61 -39.08
C ASN A 167 8.51 41.63 -39.78
N ASN A 168 7.87 40.72 -39.03
CA ASN A 168 7.12 39.56 -39.55
C ASN A 168 8.00 38.59 -40.36
N GLN A 169 7.80 37.28 -40.17
CA GLN A 169 8.55 36.27 -40.92
C GLN A 169 7.76 35.87 -42.17
N MET A 170 8.40 35.93 -43.34
CA MET A 170 7.80 35.48 -44.60
C MET A 170 8.29 34.08 -44.94
N PHE A 171 7.36 33.22 -45.37
CA PHE A 171 7.65 31.90 -45.88
C PHE A 171 7.05 31.72 -47.29
N TYR A 172 7.66 30.84 -48.07
CA TYR A 172 7.20 30.46 -49.40
C TYR A 172 6.92 28.97 -49.45
N MET A 173 5.74 28.61 -49.92
CA MET A 173 5.31 27.24 -50.19
C MET A 173 5.32 27.01 -51.71
N PRO A 174 6.25 26.19 -52.24
CA PRO A 174 6.20 25.80 -53.66
C PRO A 174 4.92 25.01 -53.96
N GLY A 175 4.43 25.12 -55.20
CA GLY A 175 3.31 24.30 -55.67
C GLY A 175 3.66 22.80 -55.64
N ALA A 176 2.67 21.94 -55.37
CA ALA A 176 2.87 20.50 -55.19
C ALA A 176 3.52 19.79 -56.40
N ASP A 177 3.38 20.36 -57.61
CA ASP A 177 3.91 19.81 -58.88
C ASP A 177 4.98 20.72 -59.54
N ALA A 178 5.66 21.57 -58.77
CA ALA A 178 6.64 22.51 -59.31
C ALA A 178 7.91 21.79 -59.82
N SER A 179 8.10 21.75 -61.14
CA SER A 179 9.34 21.29 -61.78
C SER A 179 10.31 22.46 -62.02
N PRO A 180 11.64 22.23 -61.98
CA PRO A 180 12.61 23.27 -62.22
C PRO A 180 12.48 23.77 -63.66
N THR A 181 12.27 25.07 -63.82
CA THR A 181 12.11 25.74 -65.12
C THR A 181 13.46 25.91 -65.81
N ARG A 182 14.50 26.25 -65.03
CA ARG A 182 15.88 26.44 -65.51
C ARG A 182 16.88 26.04 -64.43
N LEU A 183 18.09 25.72 -64.87
CA LEU A 183 19.23 25.43 -64.02
C LEU A 183 20.29 26.50 -64.27
N HIS A 184 20.60 27.30 -63.25
CA HIS A 184 21.62 28.35 -63.34
C HIS A 184 22.94 27.83 -62.80
N ASP A 185 24.02 27.99 -63.56
CA ASP A 185 25.37 27.70 -63.10
C ASP A 185 25.95 28.95 -62.40
N TRP A 186 26.23 28.82 -61.10
CA TRP A 186 26.74 29.90 -60.27
C TRP A 186 28.27 29.81 -60.06
N THR A 187 28.99 29.01 -60.85
CA THR A 187 30.45 28.81 -60.78
C THR A 187 31.25 30.10 -61.07
N PRO A 188 32.17 30.56 -60.19
CA PRO A 188 32.88 31.84 -60.33
C PRO A 188 33.74 31.95 -61.60
N ASP A 189 33.82 33.15 -62.19
CA ASP A 189 34.50 33.42 -63.48
C ASP A 189 35.97 32.96 -63.54
N LYS A 190 36.65 32.89 -62.39
CA LYS A 190 38.02 32.37 -62.25
C LYS A 190 38.15 30.91 -62.74
N ASN A 191 37.17 30.07 -62.44
CA ASN A 191 37.22 28.63 -62.78
C ASN A 191 36.81 28.36 -64.23
N TYR A 192 36.12 29.29 -64.89
CA TYR A 192 35.82 29.23 -66.33
C TYR A 192 37.08 29.50 -67.17
N ILE A 193 37.91 30.46 -66.73
CA ILE A 193 39.20 30.78 -67.35
C ILE A 193 40.20 29.63 -67.17
N GLU A 194 40.21 28.98 -65.99
CA GLU A 194 41.04 27.80 -65.74
C GLU A 194 40.65 26.61 -66.63
N ASN A 195 39.35 26.33 -66.83
CA ASN A 195 38.90 25.27 -67.75
C ASN A 195 39.22 25.56 -69.23
N ALA A 196 39.15 26.83 -69.66
CA ALA A 196 39.55 27.22 -71.01
C ALA A 196 41.07 27.09 -71.23
N ALA A 197 41.87 27.41 -70.21
CA ALA A 197 43.33 27.25 -70.23
C ALA A 197 43.74 25.78 -70.21
N GLN A 198 43.01 24.93 -69.50
CA GLN A 198 43.28 23.48 -69.39
C GLN A 198 42.98 22.73 -70.70
N LEU A 199 41.96 23.17 -71.45
CA LEU A 199 41.67 22.66 -72.80
C LEU A 199 42.71 23.09 -73.85
N ILE A 200 43.44 24.19 -73.62
CA ILE A 200 44.55 24.67 -74.48
C ILE A 200 45.87 23.97 -74.11
N ALA A 201 46.03 23.57 -72.84
CA ALA A 201 47.24 22.93 -72.32
C ALA A 201 47.41 21.46 -72.74
N ASP A 202 46.33 20.76 -73.10
CA ASP A 202 46.37 19.34 -73.52
C ASP A 202 46.72 19.14 -75.02
N ALA A 203 47.27 20.14 -75.72
CA ALA A 203 47.61 20.09 -77.15
C ALA A 203 49.12 19.84 -77.40
N ASP A 204 49.53 18.58 -77.49
CA ASP A 204 50.95 18.15 -77.57
C ASP A 204 51.66 18.31 -78.94
N SER A 205 51.13 19.07 -79.91
CA SER A 205 51.92 19.40 -81.12
C SER A 205 51.45 20.67 -81.85
N SER A 206 52.37 21.34 -82.54
CA SER A 206 52.08 22.42 -83.51
C SER A 206 51.11 21.99 -84.62
N MET A 207 51.03 20.69 -84.92
CA MET A 207 50.09 20.09 -85.87
C MET A 207 48.64 20.02 -85.33
N MET A 208 48.46 19.89 -84.01
CA MET A 208 47.15 19.97 -83.34
C MET A 208 46.64 21.40 -83.26
N ILE A 209 47.54 22.38 -83.10
CA ILE A 209 47.21 23.81 -83.13
C ILE A 209 46.82 24.22 -84.57
N ALA A 210 47.54 23.74 -85.58
CA ALA A 210 47.19 23.96 -87.00
C ALA A 210 45.86 23.32 -87.39
N THR A 211 45.53 22.14 -86.86
CA THR A 211 44.23 21.48 -87.11
C THR A 211 43.08 22.10 -86.32
N TRP A 212 43.33 22.67 -85.12
CA TRP A 212 42.34 23.45 -84.38
C TRP A 212 42.06 24.80 -85.05
N LEU A 213 43.11 25.51 -85.52
CA LEU A 213 42.97 26.72 -86.34
C LEU A 213 42.27 26.44 -87.67
N ARG A 214 42.51 25.27 -88.29
CA ARG A 214 41.80 24.80 -89.49
C ARG A 214 40.33 24.47 -89.20
N LYS A 215 40.02 23.79 -88.08
CA LYS A 215 38.63 23.57 -87.62
C LYS A 215 37.91 24.86 -87.24
N HIS A 216 38.62 25.86 -86.72
CA HIS A 216 38.09 27.18 -86.42
C HIS A 216 37.81 28.00 -87.70
N ALA A 217 38.66 27.87 -88.72
CA ALA A 217 38.44 28.43 -90.05
C ALA A 217 37.29 27.73 -90.81
N ASP A 218 37.23 26.39 -90.76
CA ASP A 218 36.19 25.59 -91.42
C ASP A 218 34.82 25.69 -90.72
N GLY A 219 34.81 25.89 -89.39
CA GLY A 219 33.59 26.10 -88.59
C GLY A 219 32.94 27.48 -88.80
N GLN A 220 33.72 28.50 -89.16
CA GLN A 220 33.23 29.84 -89.53
C GLN A 220 32.83 29.91 -91.02
N ASN A 221 33.42 29.11 -91.90
CA ASN A 221 33.06 29.04 -93.32
C ASN A 221 31.70 28.35 -93.59
N GLY A 222 31.11 27.65 -92.60
CA GLY A 222 29.85 26.93 -92.75
C GLY A 222 28.58 27.78 -92.66
N LYS A 223 28.64 29.04 -92.21
CA LYS A 223 27.48 29.93 -92.07
C LYS A 223 27.88 31.41 -92.16
N LEU A 224 28.06 31.95 -93.36
CA LEU A 224 28.14 33.39 -93.57
C LEU A 224 27.09 33.83 -94.61
N LYS A 225 26.00 34.43 -94.10
CA LYS A 225 25.11 35.32 -94.87
C LYS A 225 25.56 36.75 -94.59
N SER A 226 26.27 37.30 -95.57
CA SER A 226 26.54 38.73 -95.85
C SER A 226 26.25 39.76 -94.75
N GLY A 227 27.31 40.17 -94.04
CA GLY A 227 27.36 41.43 -93.28
C GLY A 227 28.76 42.05 -93.37
N VAL A 228 28.87 43.38 -93.28
CA VAL A 228 30.14 44.12 -93.48
C VAL A 228 31.22 43.81 -92.41
N ASP A 229 30.86 43.12 -91.32
CA ASP A 229 31.80 42.53 -90.36
C ASP A 229 32.54 41.26 -90.89
N ASP A 230 32.13 40.73 -92.04
CA ASP A 230 32.71 39.54 -92.69
C ASP A 230 34.08 39.81 -93.34
N LEU A 231 34.46 41.07 -93.58
CA LEU A 231 35.80 41.38 -94.13
C LEU A 231 36.90 41.27 -93.07
N LEU A 232 36.57 41.50 -91.80
CA LEU A 232 37.52 41.40 -90.68
C LEU A 232 37.66 39.94 -90.22
N ALA A 233 36.56 39.18 -90.24
CA ALA A 233 36.55 37.74 -90.04
C ALA A 233 37.22 36.98 -91.21
N ALA A 234 37.00 37.37 -92.46
CA ALA A 234 37.68 36.79 -93.63
C ALA A 234 39.19 37.15 -93.67
N ALA A 235 39.59 38.36 -93.28
CA ALA A 235 41.00 38.75 -93.19
C ALA A 235 41.73 38.04 -92.02
N GLN A 236 41.04 37.76 -90.92
CA GLN A 236 41.57 36.96 -89.82
C GLN A 236 41.65 35.47 -90.16
N ALA A 237 40.68 34.94 -90.91
CA ALA A 237 40.71 33.57 -91.45
C ALA A 237 41.85 33.35 -92.46
N LEU A 238 42.08 34.32 -93.36
CA LEU A 238 43.21 34.31 -94.30
C LEU A 238 44.56 34.45 -93.58
N ARG A 239 44.66 35.32 -92.57
CA ARG A 239 45.86 35.42 -91.71
C ARG A 239 46.15 34.14 -90.93
N SER A 240 45.14 33.46 -90.40
CA SER A 240 45.34 32.17 -89.69
C SER A 240 45.72 31.02 -90.62
N GLY A 241 45.26 31.04 -91.88
CA GLY A 241 45.66 30.06 -92.91
C GLY A 241 47.07 30.30 -93.46
N GLU A 242 47.49 31.54 -93.64
CA GLU A 242 48.86 31.90 -94.04
C GLU A 242 49.88 31.65 -92.91
N LEU A 243 49.50 31.88 -91.64
CA LEU A 243 50.36 31.61 -90.49
C LEU A 243 50.61 30.10 -90.31
N ALA A 244 49.60 29.27 -90.55
CA ALA A 244 49.73 27.81 -90.51
C ALA A 244 50.66 27.28 -91.62
N LYS A 245 50.64 27.90 -92.81
CA LYS A 245 51.50 27.51 -93.93
C LYS A 245 52.96 27.97 -93.75
N LYS A 246 53.18 29.15 -93.17
CA LYS A 246 54.52 29.66 -92.85
C LYS A 246 55.20 28.93 -91.67
N LEU A 247 54.42 28.41 -90.72
CA LEU A 247 54.92 27.60 -89.62
C LEU A 247 55.33 26.17 -90.03
N GLU A 248 54.83 25.66 -91.17
CA GLU A 248 55.27 24.38 -91.76
C GLU A 248 56.57 24.51 -92.59
N GLU A 249 56.87 25.71 -93.13
CA GLU A 249 57.96 25.91 -94.09
C GLU A 249 59.28 26.47 -93.47
N GLU A 250 59.28 27.02 -92.25
CA GLU A 250 60.47 27.67 -91.64
C GLU A 250 60.79 27.21 -90.20
N ASP A 251 61.49 26.08 -90.06
CA ASP A 251 61.99 25.51 -88.79
C ASP A 251 63.14 26.33 -88.12
N SER A 252 63.51 27.47 -88.72
CA SER A 252 64.48 28.44 -88.20
C SER A 252 63.83 29.51 -87.30
N LEU A 253 62.58 29.90 -87.56
CA LEU A 253 61.85 30.92 -86.80
C LEU A 253 61.36 30.40 -85.45
N SER A 254 61.03 29.11 -85.34
CA SER A 254 60.72 28.43 -84.07
C SER A 254 61.93 28.42 -83.13
N ARG A 255 63.13 28.23 -83.68
CA ARG A 255 64.42 28.29 -82.95
C ARG A 255 64.83 29.70 -82.56
N GLU A 256 64.57 30.71 -83.40
CA GLU A 256 64.80 32.12 -83.03
C GLU A 256 63.81 32.63 -82.00
N LEU A 257 62.53 32.23 -82.06
CA LEU A 257 61.53 32.54 -81.04
C LEU A 257 61.88 31.87 -79.70
N ALA A 258 62.29 30.60 -79.71
CA ALA A 258 62.75 29.90 -78.50
C ALA A 258 64.02 30.54 -77.90
N LYS A 259 64.98 30.98 -78.73
CA LYS A 259 66.16 31.73 -78.28
C LYS A 259 65.82 33.14 -77.77
N ALA A 260 64.85 33.83 -78.36
CA ALA A 260 64.39 35.14 -77.91
C ALA A 260 63.62 35.04 -76.58
N LEU A 261 62.81 34.00 -76.39
CA LEU A 261 62.07 33.74 -75.14
C LEU A 261 62.98 33.26 -74.00
N LEU A 262 64.08 32.55 -74.30
CA LEU A 262 65.09 32.14 -73.31
C LEU A 262 66.06 33.27 -72.89
N ASN A 263 66.28 34.27 -73.75
CA ASN A 263 67.16 35.41 -73.47
C ASN A 263 66.41 36.61 -72.83
N ASP A 264 65.10 36.51 -72.62
CA ASP A 264 64.33 37.52 -71.89
C ASP A 264 64.38 37.25 -70.38
N GLY A 265 65.04 38.14 -69.64
CA GLY A 265 65.23 38.02 -68.19
C GLY A 265 63.90 37.99 -67.40
N HIS A 266 62.80 38.48 -67.99
CA HIS A 266 61.50 38.41 -67.35
C HIS A 266 60.88 37.00 -67.44
N ILE A 267 61.09 36.29 -68.55
CA ILE A 267 60.57 34.93 -68.77
C ILE A 267 61.38 33.92 -67.97
N ALA A 268 62.71 34.10 -67.87
CA ALA A 268 63.55 33.28 -67.00
C ALA A 268 63.14 33.40 -65.52
N ALA A 269 62.87 34.62 -65.04
CA ALA A 269 62.39 34.84 -63.67
C ALA A 269 60.99 34.26 -63.42
N LEU A 270 60.10 34.28 -64.42
CA LEU A 270 58.79 33.64 -64.35
C LEU A 270 58.91 32.11 -64.32
N LEU A 271 59.82 31.52 -65.10
CA LEU A 271 60.10 30.09 -65.07
C LEU A 271 60.72 29.64 -63.74
N GLU A 272 61.66 30.41 -63.20
CA GLU A 272 62.27 30.12 -61.90
C GLU A 272 61.24 30.23 -60.76
N ARG A 273 60.34 31.22 -60.83
CA ARG A 273 59.20 31.35 -59.91
C ARG A 273 58.20 30.20 -60.07
N GLN A 274 57.95 29.73 -61.28
CA GLN A 274 57.08 28.57 -61.52
C GLN A 274 57.73 27.27 -61.02
N ILE A 275 59.03 27.07 -61.24
CA ILE A 275 59.76 25.92 -60.69
C ILE A 275 59.72 25.95 -59.16
N GLN A 276 59.91 27.11 -58.55
CA GLN A 276 59.81 27.27 -57.10
C GLN A 276 58.39 27.00 -56.58
N ASN A 277 57.36 27.49 -57.28
CA ASN A 277 55.96 27.20 -56.94
C ASN A 277 55.65 25.71 -57.05
N ILE A 278 56.06 25.03 -58.13
CA ILE A 278 55.87 23.58 -58.31
C ILE A 278 56.63 22.81 -57.22
N ALA A 279 57.86 23.21 -56.90
CA ALA A 279 58.64 22.58 -55.83
C ALA A 279 57.99 22.78 -54.44
N GLU A 280 57.40 23.94 -54.18
CA GLU A 280 56.65 24.22 -52.96
C GLU A 280 55.34 23.42 -52.91
N GLU A 281 54.60 23.34 -54.01
CA GLU A 281 53.39 22.53 -54.14
C GLU A 281 53.70 21.05 -53.90
N GLU A 282 54.71 20.48 -54.56
CA GLU A 282 55.13 19.09 -54.32
C GLU A 282 55.63 18.88 -52.89
N ARG A 283 56.35 19.84 -52.31
CA ARG A 283 56.77 19.77 -50.90
C ARG A 283 55.59 19.80 -49.94
N THR A 284 54.56 20.60 -50.21
CA THR A 284 53.34 20.62 -49.40
C THR A 284 52.52 19.34 -49.57
N ARG A 285 52.44 18.81 -50.79
CA ARG A 285 51.80 17.54 -51.11
C ARG A 285 52.48 16.39 -50.36
N LEU A 286 53.78 16.22 -50.51
CA LEU A 286 54.56 15.18 -49.81
C LEU A 286 54.46 15.31 -48.29
N ARG A 287 54.50 16.52 -47.73
CA ARG A 287 54.26 16.74 -46.29
C ARG A 287 52.85 16.33 -45.87
N SER A 288 51.85 16.61 -46.70
CA SER A 288 50.46 16.21 -46.41
C SER A 288 50.28 14.70 -46.47
N GLU A 289 50.93 14.03 -47.43
CA GLU A 289 50.90 12.58 -47.58
C GLU A 289 51.65 11.89 -46.43
N GLN A 290 52.84 12.38 -46.05
CA GLN A 290 53.58 11.88 -44.89
C GLN A 290 52.81 12.10 -43.58
N ARG A 291 52.15 13.26 -43.41
CA ARG A 291 51.32 13.53 -42.24
C ARG A 291 50.11 12.60 -42.17
N LYS A 292 49.41 12.39 -43.30
CA LYS A 292 48.31 11.42 -43.39
C LYS A 292 48.76 10.01 -43.06
N ALA A 293 49.92 9.58 -43.57
CA ALA A 293 50.48 8.26 -43.28
C ALA A 293 50.85 8.10 -41.80
N LEU A 294 51.44 9.13 -41.18
CA LEU A 294 51.72 9.14 -39.74
C LEU A 294 50.44 9.12 -38.90
N ASP A 295 49.45 9.95 -39.25
CA ASP A 295 48.17 10.00 -38.53
C ASP A 295 47.44 8.65 -38.62
N ALA A 296 47.47 7.98 -39.78
CA ALA A 296 46.93 6.63 -39.96
C ALA A 296 47.67 5.59 -39.10
N ALA A 297 49.01 5.61 -39.09
CA ALA A 297 49.80 4.72 -38.25
C ALA A 297 49.53 4.95 -36.75
N PHE A 298 49.40 6.21 -36.32
CA PHE A 298 49.02 6.54 -34.94
C PHE A 298 47.59 6.11 -34.61
N SER A 299 46.63 6.23 -35.54
CA SER A 299 45.27 5.76 -35.29
C SER A 299 45.21 4.24 -35.15
N ASP A 300 45.97 3.50 -35.96
CA ASP A 300 46.03 2.05 -35.92
C ASP A 300 46.68 1.56 -34.62
N GLU A 301 47.79 2.19 -34.20
CA GLU A 301 48.44 1.87 -32.92
C GLU A 301 47.53 2.22 -31.72
N ARG A 302 46.81 3.35 -31.77
CA ARG A 302 45.83 3.71 -30.73
C ARG A 302 44.64 2.77 -30.70
N LEU A 303 44.23 2.21 -31.84
CA LEU A 303 43.19 1.20 -31.90
C LEU A 303 43.70 -0.10 -31.26
N ARG A 304 44.86 -0.60 -31.68
CA ARG A 304 45.48 -1.82 -31.12
C ARG A 304 45.68 -1.73 -29.61
N ARG A 305 46.16 -0.59 -29.10
CA ARG A 305 46.31 -0.39 -27.64
C ARG A 305 44.98 -0.36 -26.91
N ARG A 306 43.93 0.23 -27.51
CA ARG A 306 42.59 0.22 -26.91
C ARG A 306 42.03 -1.19 -26.85
N GLU A 307 42.12 -1.95 -27.95
CA GLU A 307 41.68 -3.34 -28.00
C GLU A 307 42.46 -4.22 -27.00
N ALA A 308 43.77 -4.01 -26.87
CA ALA A 308 44.59 -4.71 -25.88
C ALA A 308 44.16 -4.39 -24.44
N ILE A 309 43.96 -3.10 -24.10
CA ILE A 309 43.49 -2.68 -22.77
C ILE A 309 42.08 -3.22 -22.49
N GLU A 310 41.20 -3.23 -23.48
CA GLU A 310 39.84 -3.76 -23.33
C GLU A 310 39.87 -5.29 -23.12
N ALA A 311 40.74 -6.01 -23.82
CA ALA A 311 40.97 -7.44 -23.59
C ALA A 311 41.55 -7.70 -22.18
N GLU A 312 42.55 -6.93 -21.74
CA GLU A 312 43.10 -7.06 -20.38
C GLU A 312 42.06 -6.74 -19.30
N MET A 313 41.26 -5.69 -19.50
CA MET A 313 40.21 -5.30 -18.56
C MET A 313 39.10 -6.34 -18.48
N THR A 314 38.68 -6.92 -19.60
CA THR A 314 37.67 -7.99 -19.61
C THR A 314 38.20 -9.26 -18.95
N LEU A 315 39.45 -9.66 -19.22
CA LEU A 315 40.11 -10.77 -18.51
C LEU A 315 40.17 -10.50 -17.00
N PHE A 316 40.67 -9.34 -16.58
CA PHE A 316 40.74 -8.95 -15.18
C PHE A 316 39.37 -8.94 -14.49
N GLN A 317 38.33 -8.43 -15.16
CA GLN A 317 36.97 -8.46 -14.65
C GLN A 317 36.45 -9.90 -14.48
N THR A 318 36.71 -10.78 -15.44
CA THR A 318 36.30 -12.19 -15.34
C THR A 318 37.03 -12.93 -14.22
N GLU A 319 38.34 -12.74 -14.07
CA GLU A 319 39.13 -13.33 -12.98
C GLU A 319 38.64 -12.82 -11.61
N ARG A 320 38.46 -11.50 -11.47
CA ARG A 320 37.93 -10.91 -10.23
C ARG A 320 36.54 -11.41 -9.89
N LYS A 321 35.67 -11.54 -10.89
CA LYS A 321 34.32 -12.09 -10.70
C LYS A 321 34.40 -13.55 -10.25
N SER A 322 35.21 -14.39 -10.88
CA SER A 322 35.37 -15.79 -10.47
C SER A 322 35.95 -15.94 -9.06
N GLU A 323 36.88 -15.07 -8.67
CA GLU A 323 37.46 -15.11 -7.32
C GLU A 323 36.45 -14.69 -6.25
N ILE A 324 35.64 -13.64 -6.53
CA ILE A 324 34.55 -13.23 -5.63
C ILE A 324 33.50 -14.34 -5.53
N GLU A 325 33.12 -14.97 -6.65
CA GLU A 325 32.17 -16.09 -6.65
C GLU A 325 32.70 -17.29 -5.84
N ARG A 326 34.00 -17.59 -5.96
CA ARG A 326 34.66 -18.63 -5.16
C ARG A 326 34.65 -18.30 -3.66
N GLN A 327 34.96 -17.06 -3.29
CA GLN A 327 34.92 -16.61 -1.90
C GLN A 327 33.50 -16.68 -1.33
N ILE A 328 32.49 -16.24 -2.08
CA ILE A 328 31.08 -16.33 -1.66
C ILE A 328 30.66 -17.80 -1.48
N ALA A 329 31.05 -18.68 -2.39
CA ALA A 329 30.73 -20.10 -2.29
C ALA A 329 31.39 -20.74 -1.04
N GLN A 330 32.64 -20.37 -0.75
CA GLN A 330 33.36 -20.84 0.43
C GLN A 330 32.70 -20.33 1.73
N SER A 331 32.41 -19.03 1.82
CA SER A 331 31.73 -18.47 3.00
C SER A 331 30.34 -19.08 3.22
N ARG A 332 29.59 -19.39 2.16
CA ARG A 332 28.31 -20.10 2.27
C ARG A 332 28.47 -21.50 2.83
N LEU A 333 29.48 -22.23 2.38
CA LEU A 333 29.76 -23.58 2.86
C LEU A 333 30.17 -23.56 4.34
N ASP A 334 31.05 -22.64 4.73
CA ASP A 334 31.47 -22.45 6.12
C ASP A 334 30.28 -22.08 7.03
N GLU A 335 29.38 -21.20 6.56
CA GLU A 335 28.18 -20.82 7.31
C GLU A 335 27.16 -21.97 7.42
N GLU A 336 26.98 -22.75 6.35
CA GLU A 336 26.15 -23.97 6.39
C GLU A 336 26.70 -25.00 7.37
N GLU A 337 28.02 -25.21 7.41
CA GLU A 337 28.66 -26.10 8.37
C GLU A 337 28.49 -25.60 9.81
N ARG A 338 28.67 -24.29 10.06
CA ARG A 338 28.43 -23.68 11.38
C ARG A 338 26.99 -23.87 11.83
N LEU A 339 26.03 -23.60 10.94
CA LEU A 339 24.60 -23.77 11.25
C LEU A 339 24.27 -25.24 11.52
N ARG A 340 24.82 -26.19 10.75
CA ARG A 340 24.62 -27.63 11.00
C ARG A 340 25.17 -28.05 12.35
N ALA A 341 26.35 -27.56 12.74
CA ALA A 341 26.93 -27.82 14.06
C ALA A 341 26.06 -27.23 15.19
N GLU A 342 25.63 -25.98 15.06
CA GLU A 342 24.71 -25.33 16.02
C GLU A 342 23.38 -26.08 16.16
N PHE A 343 22.80 -26.55 15.04
CA PHE A 343 21.57 -27.34 15.06
C PHE A 343 21.78 -28.71 15.71
N ALA A 344 22.92 -29.37 15.47
CA ALA A 344 23.25 -30.64 16.11
C ALA A 344 23.43 -30.48 17.63
N GLU A 345 24.11 -29.41 18.06
CA GLU A 345 24.29 -29.09 19.49
C GLU A 345 22.94 -28.77 20.16
N LYS A 346 22.12 -27.93 19.53
CA LYS A 346 20.76 -27.63 20.03
C LYS A 346 19.91 -28.90 20.13
N ARG A 347 19.95 -29.77 19.12
CA ARG A 347 19.24 -31.07 19.16
C ARG A 347 19.72 -31.94 20.33
N LEU A 348 21.03 -32.07 20.53
CA LEU A 348 21.58 -32.82 21.66
C LEU A 348 21.20 -32.21 23.02
N SER A 349 21.16 -30.88 23.12
CA SER A 349 20.74 -30.21 24.35
C SER A 349 19.26 -30.50 24.67
N ILE A 350 18.39 -30.42 23.67
CA ILE A 350 16.95 -30.71 23.80
C ILE A 350 16.74 -32.20 24.12
N GLU A 351 17.48 -33.11 23.48
CA GLU A 351 17.37 -34.54 23.77
C GLU A 351 17.80 -34.86 25.20
N LYS A 352 18.86 -34.20 25.70
CA LYS A 352 19.28 -34.33 27.11
C LYS A 352 18.23 -33.80 28.08
N THR A 353 17.63 -32.64 27.82
CA THR A 353 16.57 -32.10 28.70
C THR A 353 15.33 -32.97 28.67
N LEU A 354 14.88 -33.40 27.50
CA LEU A 354 13.75 -34.32 27.36
C LEU A 354 14.00 -35.65 28.05
N LYS A 355 15.21 -36.20 27.96
CA LYS A 355 15.58 -37.42 28.69
C LYS A 355 15.52 -37.21 30.20
N HIS A 356 16.06 -36.09 30.69
CA HIS A 356 16.01 -35.78 32.12
C HIS A 356 14.57 -35.59 32.63
N GLU A 357 13.73 -34.87 31.89
CA GLU A 357 12.31 -34.70 32.20
C GLU A 357 11.57 -36.04 32.17
N LYS A 358 11.84 -36.88 31.17
CA LYS A 358 11.28 -38.23 31.09
C LYS A 358 11.66 -39.07 32.32
N ASP A 359 12.94 -39.10 32.69
CA ASP A 359 13.42 -39.87 33.85
C ASP A 359 12.80 -39.33 35.16
N ALA A 360 12.59 -38.01 35.26
CA ALA A 360 11.91 -37.38 36.39
C ALA A 360 10.41 -37.76 36.46
N PHE A 361 9.71 -37.76 35.31
CA PHE A 361 8.32 -38.21 35.25
C PHE A 361 8.17 -39.70 35.54
N GLU A 362 9.06 -40.55 35.03
CA GLU A 362 9.06 -41.98 35.36
C GLU A 362 9.26 -42.21 36.87
N SER A 363 10.19 -41.47 37.48
CA SER A 363 10.42 -41.51 38.93
C SER A 363 9.17 -41.07 39.72
N GLU A 364 8.47 -40.03 39.26
CA GLU A 364 7.25 -39.55 39.92
C GLU A 364 6.08 -40.52 39.74
N ILE A 365 5.94 -41.12 38.56
CA ILE A 365 4.95 -42.19 38.32
C ILE A 365 5.19 -43.36 39.27
N ASP A 366 6.44 -43.78 39.45
CA ASP A 366 6.74 -44.89 40.36
C ASP A 366 6.50 -44.52 41.84
N ARG A 367 6.78 -43.28 42.23
CA ARG A 367 6.39 -42.76 43.56
C ARG A 367 4.87 -42.79 43.77
N LEU A 368 4.11 -42.29 42.80
CA LEU A 368 2.64 -42.28 42.86
C LEU A 368 2.05 -43.69 42.86
N LYS A 369 2.61 -44.62 42.08
CA LYS A 369 2.22 -46.04 42.12
C LYS A 369 2.47 -46.66 43.49
N ASN A 370 3.63 -46.39 44.11
CA ASN A 370 3.94 -46.88 45.44
C ASN A 370 2.98 -46.29 46.48
N ALA A 371 2.71 -44.98 46.43
CA ALA A 371 1.74 -44.32 47.30
C ALA A 371 0.32 -44.89 47.13
N ALA A 372 -0.10 -45.16 45.89
CA ALA A 372 -1.39 -45.80 45.61
C ALA A 372 -1.44 -47.23 46.18
N ALA A 373 -0.37 -48.01 46.03
CA ALA A 373 -0.29 -49.36 46.61
C ALA A 373 -0.31 -49.34 48.14
N ASP A 374 0.34 -48.35 48.78
CA ASP A 374 0.28 -48.14 50.22
C ASP A 374 -1.14 -47.75 50.68
N LEU A 375 -1.81 -46.83 49.96
CA LEU A 375 -3.19 -46.45 50.24
C LEU A 375 -4.17 -47.62 50.06
N CYS A 376 -4.00 -48.45 49.03
CA CYS A 376 -4.78 -49.68 48.86
C CYS A 376 -4.59 -50.63 50.05
N ARG A 377 -3.34 -50.81 50.52
CA ARG A 377 -3.04 -51.63 51.71
C ARG A 377 -3.67 -51.05 52.98
N GLN A 378 -3.64 -49.73 53.15
CA GLN A 378 -4.30 -49.04 54.27
C GLN A 378 -5.83 -49.17 54.20
N ASN A 379 -6.43 -49.04 53.01
CA ASN A 379 -7.87 -49.16 52.85
C ASN A 379 -8.33 -50.61 53.13
N GLU A 380 -7.57 -51.60 52.67
CA GLU A 380 -7.85 -53.01 52.96
C GLU A 380 -7.70 -53.33 54.45
N SER A 381 -6.68 -52.80 55.13
CA SER A 381 -6.54 -52.98 56.58
C SER A 381 -7.65 -52.28 57.37
N GLN A 382 -8.08 -51.08 56.92
CA GLN A 382 -9.23 -50.38 57.48
C GLN A 382 -10.52 -51.16 57.26
N ARG A 383 -10.73 -51.75 56.07
CA ARG A 383 -11.89 -52.63 55.80
C ARG A 383 -11.90 -53.87 56.68
N GLN A 384 -10.75 -54.51 56.88
CA GLN A 384 -10.62 -55.65 57.79
C GLN A 384 -10.95 -55.24 59.24
N THR A 385 -10.47 -54.07 59.66
CA THR A 385 -10.75 -53.49 60.99
C THR A 385 -12.24 -53.15 61.14
N LEU A 386 -12.86 -52.57 60.11
CA LEU A 386 -14.30 -52.30 60.09
C LEU A 386 -15.10 -53.59 60.17
N SER A 387 -14.71 -54.62 59.40
CA SER A 387 -15.38 -55.92 59.44
C SER A 387 -15.24 -56.61 60.80
N SER A 388 -14.07 -56.53 61.46
CA SER A 388 -13.90 -57.04 62.81
C SER A 388 -14.74 -56.26 63.82
N LEU A 389 -14.78 -54.92 63.72
CA LEU A 389 -15.63 -54.07 64.55
C LEU A 389 -17.12 -54.32 64.32
N GLU A 390 -17.54 -54.62 63.08
CA GLU A 390 -18.91 -55.01 62.76
C GLU A 390 -19.27 -56.38 63.36
N ALA A 391 -18.34 -57.34 63.32
CA ALA A 391 -18.52 -58.63 63.99
C ALA A 391 -18.58 -58.47 65.52
N GLU A 392 -17.69 -57.67 66.12
CA GLU A 392 -17.74 -57.32 67.55
C GLU A 392 -19.03 -56.57 67.91
N ARG A 393 -19.50 -55.67 67.05
CA ARG A 393 -20.78 -54.99 67.19
C ARG A 393 -21.94 -55.97 67.11
N ALA A 394 -21.89 -56.96 66.24
CA ALA A 394 -22.93 -57.99 66.13
C ALA A 394 -22.98 -58.86 67.40
N VAL A 395 -21.82 -59.29 67.91
CA VAL A 395 -21.70 -60.03 69.18
C VAL A 395 -22.14 -59.18 70.37
N SER A 396 -21.73 -57.91 70.40
CA SER A 396 -22.15 -56.96 71.43
C SER A 396 -23.65 -56.69 71.34
N SER A 397 -24.22 -56.59 70.14
CA SER A 397 -25.64 -56.40 69.92
C SER A 397 -26.46 -57.64 70.29
N SER A 398 -25.94 -58.85 70.11
CA SER A 398 -26.61 -60.07 70.61
C SER A 398 -26.53 -60.15 72.13
N ALA A 399 -25.38 -59.83 72.73
CA ALA A 399 -25.25 -59.73 74.18
C ALA A 399 -26.14 -58.61 74.76
N LEU A 400 -26.31 -57.51 74.02
CA LEU A 400 -27.20 -56.42 74.37
C LEU A 400 -28.66 -56.86 74.24
N ARG A 401 -29.04 -57.68 73.25
CA ARG A 401 -30.37 -58.30 73.15
C ARG A 401 -30.66 -59.25 74.31
N ASP A 402 -29.70 -60.08 74.70
CA ASP A 402 -29.82 -60.97 75.85
C ASP A 402 -29.90 -60.17 77.17
N ALA A 403 -29.16 -59.07 77.25
CA ALA A 403 -29.27 -58.11 78.35
C ALA A 403 -30.59 -57.33 78.30
N GLU A 404 -31.10 -56.99 77.13
CA GLU A 404 -32.39 -56.32 76.90
C GLU A 404 -33.56 -57.23 77.25
N GLU A 405 -33.47 -58.55 77.07
CA GLU A 405 -34.47 -59.51 77.56
C GLU A 405 -34.45 -59.62 79.09
N ARG A 406 -33.27 -59.63 79.72
CA ARG A 406 -33.13 -59.55 81.18
C ARG A 406 -33.58 -58.19 81.72
N VAL A 407 -33.35 -57.12 80.97
CA VAL A 407 -33.81 -55.76 81.25
C VAL A 407 -35.29 -55.60 80.89
N ALA A 408 -35.90 -56.41 80.01
CA ALA A 408 -37.34 -56.41 79.72
C ALA A 408 -38.12 -56.96 80.93
N LEU A 409 -37.58 -58.01 81.56
CA LEU A 409 -38.03 -58.52 82.86
C LEU A 409 -37.83 -57.49 84.00
N ALA A 410 -36.81 -56.64 83.94
CA ALA A 410 -36.62 -55.52 84.87
C ALA A 410 -37.38 -54.23 84.47
N ARG A 411 -37.77 -54.09 83.20
CA ARG A 411 -38.52 -52.95 82.62
C ARG A 411 -40.01 -53.07 82.92
N SER A 412 -40.59 -54.25 83.08
CA SER A 412 -41.95 -54.35 83.62
C SER A 412 -42.04 -53.79 85.05
N GLU A 413 -40.96 -53.90 85.82
CA GLU A 413 -40.81 -53.28 87.15
C GLU A 413 -40.51 -51.77 87.08
N LEU A 414 -39.72 -51.33 86.08
CA LEU A 414 -39.34 -49.91 85.86
C LEU A 414 -40.32 -49.10 84.98
N GLU A 415 -41.27 -49.72 84.28
CA GLU A 415 -42.31 -49.08 83.45
C GLU A 415 -43.27 -48.23 84.28
N LYS A 416 -43.37 -48.49 85.60
CA LYS A 416 -44.05 -47.61 86.54
C LYS A 416 -43.30 -46.29 86.81
N ILE A 417 -42.01 -46.20 86.46
CA ILE A 417 -41.13 -45.05 86.79
C ILE A 417 -40.69 -44.30 85.51
N ASN A 418 -40.61 -44.97 84.35
CA ASN A 418 -39.99 -44.38 83.15
C ASN A 418 -40.97 -43.75 82.13
N ALA A 419 -42.29 -43.85 82.34
CA ALA A 419 -43.29 -43.10 81.57
C ALA A 419 -43.14 -41.56 81.74
N ALA A 420 -42.41 -41.12 82.77
CA ALA A 420 -42.20 -39.70 83.07
C ALA A 420 -40.93 -39.07 82.44
N ILE A 421 -39.99 -39.87 81.89
CA ILE A 421 -38.66 -39.36 81.51
C ILE A 421 -38.43 -39.31 79.98
N VAL A 422 -39.07 -40.18 79.21
CA VAL A 422 -38.81 -40.31 77.75
C VAL A 422 -39.45 -39.20 76.90
N GLU A 423 -40.54 -38.56 77.35
CA GLU A 423 -41.11 -37.40 76.64
C GLU A 423 -40.19 -36.15 76.75
N LYS A 424 -39.44 -36.02 77.85
CA LYS A 424 -38.58 -34.87 78.13
C LYS A 424 -37.31 -34.80 77.26
N ALA A 425 -36.72 -35.94 76.89
CA ALA A 425 -35.46 -35.96 76.13
C ALA A 425 -35.64 -35.76 74.61
N ARG A 426 -36.79 -36.16 74.04
CA ARG A 426 -37.08 -35.97 72.61
C ARG A 426 -37.47 -34.52 72.27
N ARG A 427 -37.88 -33.72 73.26
CA ARG A 427 -38.08 -32.27 73.12
C ARG A 427 -36.79 -31.45 73.25
N MET A 428 -35.67 -31.99 73.73
CA MET A 428 -34.48 -31.19 74.07
C MET A 428 -33.43 -31.03 72.95
N ALA A 429 -33.44 -31.85 71.89
CA ALA A 429 -32.50 -31.70 70.77
C ALA A 429 -33.07 -30.89 69.58
N HIS A 430 -34.37 -30.61 69.58
CA HIS A 430 -35.03 -29.69 68.64
C HIS A 430 -35.42 -28.34 69.29
N ALA A 431 -35.12 -28.13 70.58
CA ALA A 431 -35.48 -26.91 71.32
C ALA A 431 -34.36 -25.87 71.44
N THR A 432 -33.12 -26.20 71.07
CA THR A 432 -31.97 -25.30 71.31
C THR A 432 -31.70 -24.31 70.16
N ILE A 433 -32.40 -24.45 69.03
CA ILE A 433 -32.39 -23.45 67.95
C ILE A 433 -33.81 -22.88 67.85
N PRO A 434 -34.02 -21.56 67.93
CA PRO A 434 -35.32 -20.96 67.69
C PRO A 434 -35.84 -21.39 66.32
N GLU A 435 -37.00 -22.06 66.28
CA GLU A 435 -37.65 -22.44 65.03
C GLU A 435 -37.90 -21.19 64.17
N ILE A 436 -37.44 -21.22 62.91
CA ILE A 436 -37.72 -20.13 61.96
C ILE A 436 -39.21 -20.18 61.62
N ARG A 437 -40.00 -19.39 62.35
CA ARG A 437 -41.44 -19.23 62.06
C ARG A 437 -41.63 -18.54 60.72
N LEU A 438 -41.97 -19.31 59.70
CA LEU A 438 -42.30 -18.73 58.41
C LEU A 438 -43.54 -17.80 58.54
N PRO A 439 -43.56 -16.65 57.86
CA PRO A 439 -44.75 -15.80 57.77
C PRO A 439 -45.95 -16.57 57.17
N ALA A 440 -47.15 -15.97 57.30
CA ALA A 440 -48.31 -16.45 56.56
C ALA A 440 -48.00 -16.47 55.06
N GLU A 441 -48.47 -17.50 54.34
CA GLU A 441 -48.20 -17.69 52.91
C GLU A 441 -48.64 -16.45 52.14
N ALA A 442 -47.69 -15.80 51.47
CA ALA A 442 -47.96 -14.67 50.61
C ALA A 442 -48.47 -15.16 49.24
N LYS A 443 -48.94 -14.24 48.41
CA LYS A 443 -49.36 -14.58 47.05
C LYS A 443 -48.13 -15.10 46.28
N THR A 444 -48.21 -16.33 45.76
CA THR A 444 -47.21 -16.87 44.83
C THR A 444 -47.25 -16.08 43.52
N VAL A 445 -46.10 -15.58 43.08
CA VAL A 445 -45.95 -14.80 41.84
C VAL A 445 -44.93 -15.48 40.93
N SER A 446 -45.21 -15.50 39.63
CA SER A 446 -44.22 -15.94 38.64
C SER A 446 -43.14 -14.89 38.44
N ARG A 447 -42.03 -15.27 37.80
CA ARG A 447 -40.94 -14.34 37.45
C ARG A 447 -41.44 -13.10 36.68
N ILE A 448 -42.30 -13.31 35.68
CA ILE A 448 -42.86 -12.22 34.85
C ILE A 448 -43.74 -11.28 35.69
N GLU A 449 -44.55 -11.81 36.60
CA GLU A 449 -45.37 -11.00 37.50
C GLU A 449 -44.51 -10.21 38.49
N LEU A 450 -43.44 -10.82 39.00
CA LEU A 450 -42.50 -10.18 39.90
C LEU A 450 -41.81 -8.98 39.24
N ASP A 451 -41.38 -9.11 37.98
CA ASP A 451 -40.71 -8.02 37.27
C ASP A 451 -41.64 -6.82 37.07
N ARG A 452 -42.94 -7.07 36.85
CA ARG A 452 -43.95 -5.99 36.85
C ARG A 452 -44.06 -5.34 38.24
N ILE A 453 -44.13 -6.14 39.31
CA ILE A 453 -44.21 -5.63 40.69
C ILE A 453 -42.98 -4.78 41.02
N VAL A 454 -41.77 -5.20 40.63
CA VAL A 454 -40.53 -4.43 40.81
C VAL A 454 -40.59 -3.11 40.04
N SER A 455 -41.06 -3.13 38.79
CA SER A 455 -41.16 -1.92 37.96
C SER A 455 -42.13 -0.87 38.53
N GLU A 456 -43.20 -1.33 39.20
CA GLU A 456 -44.22 -0.50 39.85
C GLU A 456 -43.90 -0.18 41.31
N HIS A 457 -42.79 -0.68 41.85
CA HIS A 457 -42.48 -0.53 43.28
C HIS A 457 -42.05 0.91 43.61
N ASN A 458 -42.82 1.59 44.46
CA ASN A 458 -42.59 3.00 44.77
C ASN A 458 -41.50 3.27 45.80
N LEU A 459 -41.02 2.25 46.53
CA LEU A 459 -39.86 2.44 47.43
C LEU A 459 -38.52 2.44 46.67
N LEU A 460 -38.47 1.85 45.48
CA LEU A 460 -37.24 1.74 44.71
C LEU A 460 -37.11 2.93 43.76
N THR A 461 -35.92 3.55 43.72
CA THR A 461 -35.56 4.50 42.66
C THR A 461 -35.46 3.78 41.31
N SER A 462 -35.32 4.52 40.21
CA SER A 462 -35.06 3.89 38.89
C SER A 462 -33.82 3.00 38.91
N GLU A 463 -32.75 3.42 39.60
CA GLU A 463 -31.54 2.64 39.83
C GLU A 463 -31.83 1.42 40.72
N GLY A 464 -32.58 1.60 41.82
CA GLY A 464 -32.96 0.51 42.72
C GLY A 464 -33.80 -0.58 42.04
N LYS A 465 -34.66 -0.22 41.08
CA LYS A 465 -35.43 -1.18 40.27
C LYS A 465 -34.53 -2.00 39.36
N ILE A 466 -33.56 -1.37 38.71
CA ILE A 466 -32.57 -2.03 37.86
C ILE A 466 -31.69 -2.97 38.72
N LEU A 467 -31.28 -2.52 39.91
CA LEU A 467 -30.47 -3.32 40.82
C LEU A 467 -31.24 -4.54 41.35
N MET A 468 -32.50 -4.36 41.77
CA MET A 468 -33.36 -5.45 42.21
C MET A 468 -33.54 -6.49 41.10
N GLU A 469 -33.78 -6.04 39.87
CA GLU A 469 -33.87 -6.94 38.74
C GLU A 469 -32.57 -7.74 38.51
N LYS A 470 -31.42 -7.05 38.48
CA LYS A 470 -30.10 -7.69 38.33
C LYS A 470 -29.84 -8.71 39.44
N PHE A 471 -30.10 -8.31 40.68
CA PHE A 471 -29.96 -9.15 41.86
C PHE A 471 -30.77 -10.43 41.74
N LEU A 472 -32.06 -10.32 41.40
CA LEU A 472 -32.94 -11.47 41.23
C LEU A 472 -32.45 -12.40 40.12
N THR A 473 -32.05 -11.85 38.97
CA THR A 473 -31.55 -12.66 37.85
C THR A 473 -30.29 -13.42 38.21
N LEU A 474 -29.36 -12.78 38.93
CA LEU A 474 -28.13 -13.44 39.39
C LEU A 474 -28.43 -14.57 40.39
N THR A 475 -29.29 -14.31 41.39
CA THR A 475 -29.67 -15.35 42.37
C THR A 475 -30.38 -16.55 41.73
N LEU A 476 -31.21 -16.31 40.71
CA LEU A 476 -31.92 -17.38 39.98
C LEU A 476 -30.99 -18.17 39.06
N ALA A 477 -29.96 -17.52 38.51
CA ALA A 477 -28.92 -18.17 37.70
C ALA A 477 -27.94 -19.02 38.51
N GLY A 478 -28.14 -19.12 39.83
CA GLY A 478 -27.26 -19.84 40.74
C GLY A 478 -25.99 -19.06 41.13
N GLU A 479 -25.94 -17.75 40.88
CA GLU A 479 -24.90 -16.90 41.45
C GLU A 479 -25.28 -16.46 42.87
N CYS A 480 -24.26 -16.27 43.72
CA CYS A 480 -24.40 -15.63 45.02
C CYS A 480 -23.82 -14.22 44.94
N PRO A 481 -24.63 -13.18 44.63
CA PRO A 481 -24.16 -11.80 44.54
C PRO A 481 -23.82 -11.27 45.94
N LEU A 482 -22.73 -10.50 46.02
CA LEU A 482 -22.27 -9.86 47.24
C LEU A 482 -22.70 -8.40 47.25
N LEU A 483 -23.52 -8.04 48.24
CA LEU A 483 -24.07 -6.70 48.40
C LEU A 483 -23.17 -5.87 49.33
N TYR A 484 -22.87 -4.65 48.93
CA TYR A 484 -22.11 -3.72 49.75
C TYR A 484 -22.64 -2.30 49.61
N GLY A 485 -22.49 -1.47 50.64
CA GLY A 485 -22.95 -0.08 50.64
C GLY A 485 -23.96 0.24 51.75
N PRO A 486 -24.26 1.53 51.95
CA PRO A 486 -24.99 2.02 53.12
C PRO A 486 -26.47 1.59 53.15
N GLU A 487 -27.10 1.33 52.00
CA GLU A 487 -28.53 1.01 51.89
C GLU A 487 -28.78 -0.52 51.79
N THR A 488 -27.76 -1.36 52.05
CA THR A 488 -27.84 -2.83 51.91
C THR A 488 -28.97 -3.45 52.76
N GLN A 489 -29.17 -2.98 53.98
CA GLN A 489 -30.20 -3.54 54.87
C GLN A 489 -31.62 -3.21 54.38
N ASP A 490 -31.83 -1.99 53.89
CA ASP A 490 -33.11 -1.57 53.33
C ASP A 490 -33.41 -2.32 52.03
N PHE A 491 -32.40 -2.51 51.17
CA PHE A 491 -32.51 -3.34 49.98
C PHE A 491 -32.97 -4.76 50.30
N LEU A 492 -32.32 -5.39 51.29
CA LEU A 492 -32.61 -6.76 51.70
C LEU A 492 -34.03 -6.90 52.27
N ALA A 493 -34.52 -5.88 53.00
CA ALA A 493 -35.89 -5.85 53.49
C ALA A 493 -36.91 -5.77 52.35
N ILE A 494 -36.64 -4.94 51.34
CA ILE A 494 -37.48 -4.84 50.12
C ILE A 494 -37.41 -6.16 49.33
N ALA A 495 -36.22 -6.74 49.15
CA ALA A 495 -36.03 -8.02 48.47
C ALA A 495 -36.84 -9.12 49.16
N ALA A 496 -36.70 -9.27 50.49
CA ALA A 496 -37.43 -10.27 51.27
C ALA A 496 -38.95 -10.11 51.14
N SER A 497 -39.46 -8.87 51.14
CA SER A 497 -40.88 -8.57 50.90
C SER A 497 -41.35 -9.04 49.52
N LEU A 498 -40.50 -8.96 48.50
CA LEU A 498 -40.84 -9.29 47.13
C LEU A 498 -40.69 -10.78 46.80
N ILE A 499 -39.73 -11.49 47.40
CA ILE A 499 -39.39 -12.88 47.01
C ILE A 499 -39.74 -13.96 48.02
N SER A 500 -39.71 -13.65 49.32
CA SER A 500 -39.74 -14.66 50.38
C SER A 500 -40.72 -14.30 51.49
N SER A 501 -41.90 -13.81 51.10
CA SER A 501 -43.00 -13.54 52.03
C SER A 501 -42.61 -12.58 53.17
N GLY A 502 -41.69 -11.64 52.91
CA GLY A 502 -41.22 -10.66 53.88
C GLY A 502 -40.14 -11.12 54.84
N ARG A 503 -39.60 -12.34 54.71
CA ARG A 503 -38.59 -12.84 55.65
C ARG A 503 -37.35 -13.37 54.93
N ALA A 504 -36.19 -12.95 55.43
CA ALA A 504 -34.90 -13.52 55.05
C ALA A 504 -34.35 -14.35 56.21
N ILE A 505 -33.74 -15.49 55.90
CA ILE A 505 -32.91 -16.24 56.83
C ILE A 505 -31.54 -15.59 56.82
N ARG A 506 -31.03 -15.26 58.01
CA ARG A 506 -29.76 -14.54 58.16
C ARG A 506 -28.79 -15.39 58.95
N GLN A 507 -27.57 -15.52 58.43
CA GLN A 507 -26.45 -16.13 59.14
C GLN A 507 -25.27 -15.17 59.07
N ILE A 508 -24.75 -14.77 60.22
CA ILE A 508 -23.54 -13.97 60.28
C ILE A 508 -22.35 -14.90 60.04
N ALA A 509 -21.52 -14.56 59.07
CA ALA A 509 -20.28 -15.24 58.81
C ALA A 509 -19.28 -14.95 59.94
N ASP A 510 -18.68 -16.01 60.47
CA ASP A 510 -17.71 -15.93 61.56
C ASP A 510 -16.41 -16.67 61.17
N PRO A 511 -15.30 -16.47 61.91
CA PRO A 511 -14.02 -17.07 61.57
C PRO A 511 -13.99 -18.61 61.62
N THR A 512 -15.01 -19.25 62.19
CA THR A 512 -15.11 -20.72 62.23
C THR A 512 -15.75 -21.30 60.97
N MET A 513 -16.32 -20.46 60.11
CA MET A 513 -16.83 -20.86 58.80
C MET A 513 -15.69 -20.89 57.77
N ILE A 514 -15.15 -22.07 57.53
CA ILE A 514 -13.99 -22.27 56.64
C ILE A 514 -14.38 -23.12 55.44
N THR A 515 -15.10 -24.23 55.66
CA THR A 515 -15.48 -25.15 54.58
C THR A 515 -16.94 -24.97 54.16
N TYR A 516 -17.31 -25.60 53.04
CA TYR A 516 -18.68 -25.61 52.54
C TYR A 516 -19.66 -26.23 53.55
N GLU A 517 -19.23 -27.24 54.32
CA GLU A 517 -20.02 -27.91 55.34
C GLU A 517 -20.39 -26.99 56.51
N ASP A 518 -19.50 -26.04 56.85
CA ASP A 518 -19.70 -25.11 57.95
C ASP A 518 -20.88 -24.14 57.72
N LEU A 519 -21.32 -23.98 56.47
CA LEU A 519 -22.54 -23.25 56.12
C LEU A 519 -23.79 -23.95 56.66
N TRP A 520 -23.76 -25.27 56.78
CA TRP A 520 -24.93 -26.10 57.14
C TRP A 520 -24.88 -26.54 58.59
N VAL A 521 -23.69 -26.81 59.11
CA VAL A 521 -23.47 -27.29 60.48
C VAL A 521 -22.36 -26.48 61.12
N ARG A 522 -22.61 -25.90 62.30
CA ARG A 522 -21.57 -25.12 63.00
C ARG A 522 -20.41 -26.02 63.42
N ALA A 523 -19.20 -25.64 62.99
CA ALA A 523 -17.95 -26.23 63.43
C ALA A 523 -17.88 -26.33 64.96
N GLY A 524 -17.43 -27.50 65.47
CA GLY A 524 -17.26 -27.78 66.89
C GLY A 524 -18.53 -28.15 67.67
N SER A 525 -19.70 -27.57 67.36
CA SER A 525 -20.96 -27.88 68.07
C SER A 525 -21.82 -28.94 67.39
N GLY A 526 -21.65 -29.15 66.09
CA GLY A 526 -22.49 -30.07 65.32
C GLY A 526 -23.94 -29.61 65.18
N LEU A 527 -24.27 -28.39 65.62
CA LEU A 527 -25.61 -27.83 65.53
C LEU A 527 -25.90 -27.32 64.12
N ALA A 528 -27.11 -27.59 63.64
CA ALA A 528 -27.59 -27.05 62.37
C ALA A 528 -27.55 -25.51 62.37
N THR A 529 -27.16 -24.93 61.24
CA THR A 529 -27.21 -23.48 61.05
C THR A 529 -28.62 -23.03 60.61
N PRO A 530 -28.93 -21.71 60.69
CA PRO A 530 -30.14 -21.17 60.10
C PRO A 530 -30.28 -21.48 58.60
N LEU A 531 -29.18 -21.52 57.86
CA LEU A 531 -29.18 -21.87 56.43
C LEU A 531 -29.64 -23.31 56.21
N TYR A 532 -29.20 -24.27 57.04
CA TYR A 532 -29.65 -25.66 56.94
C TYR A 532 -31.15 -25.80 57.22
N GLN A 533 -31.68 -25.07 58.19
CA GLN A 533 -33.14 -25.03 58.42
C GLN A 533 -33.87 -24.45 57.21
N GLY A 534 -33.33 -23.40 56.58
CA GLY A 534 -33.87 -22.85 55.34
C GLY A 534 -33.87 -23.84 54.18
N LEU A 535 -32.77 -24.58 54.02
CA LEU A 535 -32.64 -25.60 53.00
C LEU A 535 -33.75 -26.66 53.12
N LEU A 536 -33.96 -27.19 54.33
CA LEU A 536 -35.02 -28.16 54.61
C LEU A 536 -36.42 -27.62 54.30
N LEU A 537 -36.66 -26.32 54.52
CA LEU A 537 -37.94 -25.68 54.20
C LEU A 537 -38.14 -25.48 52.68
N SER A 538 -37.05 -25.26 51.94
CA SER A 538 -37.08 -25.12 50.48
C SER A 538 -37.25 -26.45 49.75
N ASP A 539 -36.84 -27.57 50.36
CA ASP A 539 -36.95 -28.93 49.82
C ASP A 539 -38.19 -29.70 50.36
N ALA A 540 -38.99 -29.05 51.20
CA ALA A 540 -40.17 -29.67 51.80
C ALA A 540 -41.24 -30.04 50.75
N LEU A 541 -42.15 -30.94 51.14
CA LEU A 541 -43.28 -31.43 50.32
C LEU A 541 -44.18 -30.30 49.77
N ARG A 542 -44.18 -29.14 50.46
CA ARG A 542 -44.68 -27.85 49.96
C ARG A 542 -43.52 -26.86 50.00
N PRO A 543 -42.73 -26.76 48.92
CA PRO A 543 -41.48 -26.05 48.97
C PRO A 543 -41.73 -24.54 49.02
N ARG A 544 -41.10 -23.86 49.98
CA ARG A 544 -41.18 -22.41 50.11
C ARG A 544 -39.97 -21.72 49.50
N THR A 545 -40.18 -20.49 49.06
CA THR A 545 -39.07 -19.65 48.58
C THR A 545 -38.37 -19.01 49.76
N ILE A 546 -37.13 -19.45 49.97
CA ILE A 546 -36.29 -19.05 51.08
C ILE A 546 -35.24 -18.09 50.55
N PHE A 547 -35.24 -16.88 51.10
CA PHE A 547 -34.17 -15.92 50.86
C PHE A 547 -33.16 -15.99 52.00
N ALA A 548 -31.96 -16.46 51.69
CA ALA A 548 -30.85 -16.63 52.61
C ALA A 548 -29.80 -15.52 52.42
N VAL A 549 -29.42 -14.88 53.52
CA VAL A 549 -28.43 -13.80 53.57
C VAL A 549 -27.28 -14.23 54.48
N ILE A 550 -26.09 -14.30 53.90
CA ILE A 550 -24.85 -14.49 54.66
C ILE A 550 -24.29 -13.10 54.96
N GLU A 551 -24.35 -12.70 56.23
CA GLU A 551 -23.92 -11.38 56.66
C GLU A 551 -22.42 -11.32 56.92
N ARG A 552 -21.76 -10.25 56.48
CA ARG A 552 -20.32 -9.99 56.73
C ARG A 552 -19.40 -11.12 56.25
N VAL A 553 -19.56 -11.52 55.00
CA VAL A 553 -18.83 -12.65 54.37
C VAL A 553 -17.31 -12.53 54.56
N GLU A 554 -16.78 -11.32 54.57
CA GLU A 554 -15.36 -10.99 54.80
C GLU A 554 -14.82 -11.38 56.18
N CYS A 555 -15.70 -11.71 57.14
CA CYS A 555 -15.31 -12.13 58.49
C CYS A 555 -15.07 -13.65 58.61
N SER A 556 -15.20 -14.38 57.50
CA SER A 556 -14.98 -15.83 57.39
C SER A 556 -13.96 -16.12 56.29
N ALA A 557 -13.55 -17.37 56.10
CA ALA A 557 -12.65 -17.74 55.01
C ALA A 557 -13.43 -18.01 53.71
N ALA A 558 -14.20 -17.02 53.26
CA ALA A 558 -15.17 -17.19 52.17
C ALA A 558 -14.56 -17.52 50.82
N ARG A 559 -13.29 -17.15 50.57
CA ARG A 559 -12.55 -17.63 49.39
C ARG A 559 -12.56 -19.15 49.22
N PHE A 560 -12.76 -19.93 50.30
CA PHE A 560 -12.79 -21.40 50.23
C PHE A 560 -14.21 -21.95 50.08
N TRP A 561 -15.19 -21.44 50.83
CA TRP A 561 -16.55 -22.00 50.81
C TRP A 561 -17.48 -21.36 49.76
N LEU A 562 -17.26 -20.10 49.39
CA LEU A 562 -18.14 -19.38 48.45
C LEU A 562 -18.08 -19.91 47.01
N PRO A 563 -16.92 -20.33 46.47
CA PRO A 563 -16.88 -21.02 45.18
C PRO A 563 -17.69 -22.32 45.19
N ALA A 564 -17.50 -23.17 46.20
CA ALA A 564 -18.23 -24.44 46.33
C ALA A 564 -19.75 -24.23 46.48
N LEU A 565 -20.17 -23.18 47.20
CA LEU A 565 -21.58 -22.81 47.29
C LEU A 565 -22.15 -22.40 45.93
N LYS A 566 -21.43 -21.61 45.14
CA LYS A 566 -21.87 -21.19 43.80
C LYS A 566 -21.95 -22.38 42.86
N ASP A 567 -21.00 -23.29 42.90
CA ASP A 567 -21.03 -24.50 42.07
C ASP A 567 -22.24 -25.38 42.42
N GLY A 568 -22.53 -25.57 43.71
CA GLY A 568 -23.73 -26.29 44.15
C GLY A 568 -25.04 -25.62 43.71
N LEU A 569 -25.12 -24.28 43.79
CA LEU A 569 -26.27 -23.51 43.30
C LEU A 569 -26.44 -23.64 41.77
N ARG A 570 -25.35 -23.60 40.99
CA ARG A 570 -25.40 -23.67 39.52
C ARG A 570 -25.66 -25.07 38.97
N ASN A 571 -25.21 -26.11 39.68
CA ASN A 571 -25.38 -27.51 39.29
C ASN A 571 -26.76 -28.07 39.69
N GLY A 572 -27.50 -27.34 40.53
CA GLY A 572 -28.82 -27.77 41.00
C GLY A 572 -28.76 -28.72 42.20
N ASP A 573 -27.63 -28.78 42.92
CA ASP A 573 -27.49 -29.53 44.16
C ASP A 573 -28.33 -28.93 45.30
N LEU A 574 -28.70 -27.65 45.16
CA LEU A 574 -29.59 -26.93 46.06
C LEU A 574 -30.93 -26.62 45.37
N PRO A 575 -32.06 -26.63 46.09
CA PRO A 575 -33.36 -26.30 45.53
C PRO A 575 -33.36 -24.90 44.91
N ARG A 576 -33.95 -24.75 43.71
CA ARG A 576 -34.01 -23.45 43.01
C ARG A 576 -34.78 -22.35 43.76
N ARG A 577 -35.61 -22.75 44.74
CA ARG A 577 -36.32 -21.85 45.65
C ARG A 577 -35.46 -21.35 46.82
N PHE A 578 -34.22 -21.83 46.93
CA PHE A 578 -33.24 -21.40 47.92
C PHE A 578 -32.34 -20.33 47.32
N LEU A 579 -32.74 -19.06 47.48
CA LEU A 579 -32.02 -17.91 46.93
C LEU A 579 -30.99 -17.41 47.94
N VAL A 580 -29.72 -17.33 47.56
CA VAL A 580 -28.64 -16.95 48.48
C VAL A 580 -27.95 -15.66 48.02
N CYS A 581 -27.68 -14.76 48.96
CA CYS A 581 -26.77 -13.64 48.74
C CYS A 581 -25.84 -13.42 49.93
N GLY A 582 -24.70 -12.78 49.68
CA GLY A 582 -23.81 -12.32 50.73
C GLY A 582 -23.91 -10.81 50.94
N THR A 583 -23.49 -10.34 52.12
CA THR A 583 -23.23 -8.92 52.36
C THR A 583 -21.82 -8.71 52.83
N MET A 584 -21.28 -7.53 52.54
CA MET A 584 -19.97 -7.10 53.02
C MET A 584 -20.08 -5.77 53.75
N ALA A 585 -19.49 -5.71 54.93
CA ALA A 585 -19.47 -4.51 55.76
C ALA A 585 -18.12 -3.79 55.71
N ASN A 586 -17.02 -4.53 55.70
CA ASN A 586 -15.66 -3.98 55.55
C ASN A 586 -15.09 -4.29 54.17
N GLU A 587 -14.91 -3.25 53.36
CA GLU A 587 -14.38 -3.35 52.00
C GLU A 587 -12.87 -3.46 51.92
N ASP A 588 -12.16 -3.05 52.98
CA ASP A 588 -10.70 -2.89 53.02
C ASP A 588 -9.99 -4.08 53.69
N GLY A 589 -10.71 -5.18 53.97
CA GLY A 589 -10.13 -6.39 54.52
C GLY A 589 -9.38 -7.22 53.47
N GLU A 590 -8.31 -7.90 53.86
CA GLU A 590 -7.56 -8.81 52.96
C GLU A 590 -8.48 -9.85 52.30
N GLU A 591 -9.39 -10.42 53.09
CA GLU A 591 -10.38 -11.39 52.59
C GLU A 591 -11.38 -10.71 51.63
N ALA A 592 -11.78 -9.47 51.91
CA ALA A 592 -12.67 -8.70 51.04
C ALA A 592 -12.02 -8.43 49.68
N GLU A 593 -10.73 -8.09 49.64
CA GLU A 593 -9.98 -7.90 48.39
C GLU A 593 -9.91 -9.19 47.57
N LYS A 594 -9.61 -10.33 48.23
CA LYS A 594 -9.53 -11.63 47.56
C LYS A 594 -10.87 -12.07 46.98
N ILE A 595 -11.96 -11.86 47.72
CA ILE A 595 -13.31 -12.14 47.24
C ILE A 595 -13.68 -11.20 46.08
N LYS A 596 -13.22 -9.93 46.09
CA LYS A 596 -13.43 -8.92 45.03
C LYS A 596 -12.87 -9.34 43.67
N GLU A 597 -11.78 -10.08 43.65
CA GLU A 597 -11.16 -10.59 42.41
C GLU A 597 -12.05 -11.63 41.69
N GLU A 598 -12.74 -12.50 42.43
CA GLU A 598 -13.37 -13.70 41.84
C GLU A 598 -14.91 -13.67 41.78
N HIS A 599 -15.55 -12.74 42.48
CA HIS A 599 -16.99 -12.78 42.73
C HIS A 599 -17.73 -11.51 42.30
N LEU A 600 -19.04 -11.62 42.06
CA LEU A 600 -19.85 -10.48 41.61
C LEU A 600 -20.28 -9.62 42.79
N PHE A 601 -20.03 -8.33 42.66
CA PHE A 601 -20.37 -7.31 43.64
C PHE A 601 -21.45 -6.38 43.11
N LEU A 602 -22.40 -6.06 43.97
CA LEU A 602 -23.48 -5.12 43.67
C LEU A 602 -23.42 -3.99 44.71
N GLN A 603 -23.07 -2.80 44.23
CA GLN A 603 -23.10 -1.58 45.05
C GLN A 603 -24.55 -1.17 45.31
N VAL A 604 -24.88 -1.00 46.59
CA VAL A 604 -26.21 -0.64 47.07
C VAL A 604 -26.17 0.78 47.61
N GLU A 605 -26.36 1.75 46.71
CA GLU A 605 -26.35 3.17 47.03
C GLU A 605 -27.44 3.91 46.24
N ASN A 606 -28.16 4.84 46.90
CA ASN A 606 -29.24 5.63 46.29
C ASN A 606 -30.36 4.78 45.64
N ILE A 607 -30.62 3.60 46.21
CA ILE A 607 -31.60 2.64 45.70
C ILE A 607 -33.00 2.88 46.26
N VAL A 608 -33.11 3.49 47.44
CA VAL A 608 -34.38 3.76 48.11
C VAL A 608 -34.78 5.22 47.87
N ASP A 609 -36.01 5.43 47.40
CA ASP A 609 -36.55 6.79 47.27
C ASP A 609 -36.79 7.39 48.66
N ARG A 610 -35.94 8.34 49.05
CA ARG A 610 -36.00 9.03 50.35
C ARG A 610 -37.36 9.68 50.62
N ASN A 611 -38.09 10.09 49.58
CA ASN A 611 -39.44 10.66 49.73
C ASN A 611 -40.49 9.58 50.06
N ALA A 612 -40.25 8.33 49.64
CA ALA A 612 -41.14 7.20 49.85
C ALA A 612 -40.85 6.41 51.14
N ILE A 613 -39.69 6.62 51.80
CA ILE A 613 -39.30 5.93 53.04
C ILE A 613 -40.37 6.07 54.14
N THR A 614 -41.01 7.23 54.27
CA THR A 614 -42.10 7.44 55.25
C THR A 614 -43.30 6.51 55.05
N ARG A 615 -43.45 5.95 53.83
CA ARG A 615 -44.47 4.97 53.45
C ARG A 615 -43.97 3.53 53.46
N ALA A 616 -42.73 3.27 53.88
CA ALA A 616 -42.14 1.93 53.90
C ALA A 616 -43.02 0.89 54.65
N PRO A 617 -43.64 1.20 55.80
CA PRO A 617 -44.52 0.24 56.47
C PRO A 617 -45.73 -0.20 55.64
N LEU A 618 -46.22 0.65 54.72
CA LEU A 618 -47.32 0.32 53.81
C LEU A 618 -46.86 -0.63 52.71
N TYR A 619 -45.71 -0.34 52.10
CA TYR A 619 -45.16 -1.13 50.99
C TYR A 619 -44.54 -2.46 51.45
N LEU A 620 -44.00 -2.53 52.68
CA LEU A 620 -43.45 -3.74 53.30
C LEU A 620 -44.47 -4.49 54.18
N SER A 621 -45.75 -4.13 54.10
CA SER A 621 -46.82 -4.80 54.85
C SER A 621 -47.10 -6.20 54.30
N ALA A 622 -47.60 -7.10 55.16
CA ALA A 622 -47.93 -8.48 54.78
C ALA A 622 -48.90 -8.61 53.59
N ARG A 623 -49.72 -7.58 53.32
CA ARG A 623 -50.63 -7.54 52.16
C ARG A 623 -49.92 -7.35 50.82
N ARG A 624 -48.70 -6.81 50.85
CA ARG A 624 -47.86 -6.53 49.68
C ARG A 624 -46.72 -7.53 49.54
N HIS A 625 -46.58 -8.46 50.49
CA HIS A 625 -45.62 -9.55 50.37
C HIS A 625 -45.99 -10.44 49.19
N SER A 626 -44.96 -10.95 48.54
CA SER A 626 -45.07 -11.97 47.51
C SER A 626 -44.06 -13.08 47.73
N GLU A 627 -44.38 -14.25 47.20
CA GLU A 627 -43.50 -15.41 47.21
C GLU A 627 -43.15 -15.77 45.77
N LEU A 628 -41.87 -15.69 45.41
CA LEU A 628 -41.43 -15.93 44.04
C LEU A 628 -41.49 -17.43 43.75
N ASP A 629 -42.22 -17.82 42.70
CA ASP A 629 -42.06 -19.13 42.08
C ASP A 629 -41.08 -19.03 40.91
N PRO A 630 -39.85 -19.57 41.03
CA PRO A 630 -38.88 -19.54 39.94
C PRO A 630 -39.28 -20.45 38.76
N GLY A 631 -40.18 -21.42 38.97
CA GLY A 631 -40.52 -22.43 37.98
C GLY A 631 -39.38 -23.43 37.70
N ALA A 632 -39.48 -24.15 36.57
CA ALA A 632 -38.40 -25.01 36.07
C ALA A 632 -37.28 -24.17 35.43
N ALA A 633 -36.02 -24.61 35.56
CA ALA A 633 -34.88 -23.93 34.96
C ALA A 633 -35.11 -23.73 33.45
N PRO A 634 -34.76 -22.56 32.88
CA PRO A 634 -34.92 -22.33 31.45
C PRO A 634 -34.14 -23.40 30.68
N PRO A 635 -34.73 -24.01 29.63
CA PRO A 635 -34.04 -25.04 28.87
C PRO A 635 -32.80 -24.45 28.21
N GLU A 636 -31.64 -25.08 28.42
CA GLU A 636 -30.39 -24.70 27.76
C GLU A 636 -30.43 -25.11 26.28
N SER A 637 -31.11 -24.30 25.45
CA SER A 637 -31.05 -24.47 24.00
C SER A 637 -29.65 -24.10 23.53
N LEU A 638 -28.88 -25.07 23.02
CA LEU A 638 -27.53 -24.84 22.50
C LEU A 638 -27.49 -23.70 21.48
N ALA A 639 -28.53 -23.52 20.66
CA ALA A 639 -28.61 -22.44 19.69
C ALA A 639 -28.76 -21.05 20.36
N GLU A 640 -29.55 -20.95 21.43
CA GLU A 640 -29.71 -19.70 22.18
C GLU A 640 -28.47 -19.39 23.03
N VAL A 641 -27.87 -20.42 23.64
CA VAL A 641 -26.60 -20.31 24.38
C VAL A 641 -25.49 -19.84 23.44
N LEU A 642 -25.40 -20.39 22.23
CA LEU A 642 -24.40 -20.00 21.23
C LEU A 642 -24.67 -18.61 20.68
N ALA A 643 -25.92 -18.24 20.36
CA ALA A 643 -26.25 -16.90 19.89
C ALA A 643 -25.90 -15.83 20.95
N ILE A 644 -26.25 -16.11 22.21
CA ILE A 644 -25.88 -15.29 23.35
C ILE A 644 -24.35 -15.27 23.52
N ALA A 645 -23.67 -16.41 23.48
CA ALA A 645 -22.23 -16.47 23.64
C ALA A 645 -21.48 -15.81 22.46
N GLU A 646 -22.00 -15.80 21.24
CA GLU A 646 -21.38 -15.14 20.07
C GLU A 646 -21.57 -13.62 20.13
N GLU A 647 -22.78 -13.16 20.47
CA GLU A 647 -23.08 -11.72 20.63
C GLU A 647 -22.32 -11.12 21.81
N MET A 648 -22.12 -11.90 22.88
CA MET A 648 -21.57 -11.43 24.15
C MET A 648 -20.08 -11.81 24.35
N SER A 649 -19.62 -12.79 23.57
CA SER A 649 -18.27 -13.31 23.32
C SER A 649 -17.18 -12.28 23.14
N GLY A 650 -17.13 -11.71 21.94
CA GLY A 650 -16.14 -10.72 21.48
C GLY A 650 -14.66 -10.98 21.83
N GLY A 651 -14.28 -12.18 22.30
CA GLY A 651 -13.00 -12.46 22.97
C GLY A 651 -12.80 -11.75 24.31
N ARG A 652 -13.84 -11.20 24.96
CA ARG A 652 -13.75 -10.37 26.18
C ARG A 652 -13.81 -11.16 27.49
N LEU A 653 -14.41 -12.35 27.48
CA LEU A 653 -14.62 -13.17 28.67
C LEU A 653 -13.86 -14.50 28.59
N ASN A 654 -13.36 -14.99 29.72
CA ASN A 654 -12.80 -16.34 29.83
C ASN A 654 -13.92 -17.40 29.79
N ALA A 655 -13.57 -18.68 29.61
CA ALA A 655 -14.56 -19.75 29.43
C ALA A 655 -15.54 -19.86 30.62
N VAL A 656 -15.05 -19.73 31.85
CA VAL A 656 -15.87 -19.83 33.07
C VAL A 656 -16.84 -18.66 33.17
N ASN A 657 -16.37 -17.43 33.00
CA ASN A 657 -17.22 -16.23 33.04
C ASN A 657 -18.18 -16.16 31.86
N THR A 658 -17.83 -16.73 30.70
CA THR A 658 -18.74 -16.87 29.56
C THR A 658 -19.92 -17.79 29.92
N LEU A 659 -19.67 -18.94 30.55
CA LEU A 659 -20.73 -19.85 31.02
C LEU A 659 -21.62 -19.21 32.11
N ARG A 660 -21.02 -18.46 33.03
CA ARG A 660 -21.76 -17.76 34.09
C ARG A 660 -22.63 -16.64 33.50
N ALA A 661 -22.08 -15.87 32.58
CA ALA A 661 -22.77 -14.78 31.90
C ALA A 661 -23.92 -15.30 31.02
N THR A 662 -23.72 -16.43 30.30
CA THR A 662 -24.77 -17.02 29.45
C THR A 662 -25.94 -17.54 30.30
N LYS A 663 -25.68 -18.24 31.42
CA LYS A 663 -26.74 -18.67 32.36
C LYS A 663 -27.52 -17.48 32.92
N ALA A 664 -26.83 -16.43 33.38
CA ALA A 664 -27.49 -15.21 33.85
C ALA A 664 -28.31 -14.52 32.75
N ALA A 665 -27.83 -14.53 31.50
CA ALA A 665 -28.53 -13.94 30.36
C ALA A 665 -29.74 -14.75 29.91
N LEU A 666 -29.71 -16.08 30.06
CA LEU A 666 -30.87 -16.96 29.84
C LEU A 666 -31.95 -16.71 30.89
N GLU A 667 -31.56 -16.55 32.16
CA GLU A 667 -32.52 -16.17 33.21
C GLU A 667 -33.12 -14.78 32.99
N ALA A 668 -32.33 -13.84 32.46
CA ALA A 668 -32.85 -12.53 32.04
C ALA A 668 -33.84 -12.63 30.87
N ALA A 669 -33.66 -13.63 29.98
CA ALA A 669 -34.50 -13.84 28.79
C ALA A 669 -35.91 -14.33 29.11
N VAL A 670 -36.14 -14.86 30.31
CA VAL A 670 -37.46 -15.29 30.81
C VAL A 670 -38.33 -14.07 31.19
N SER A 671 -37.71 -12.90 31.38
CA SER A 671 -38.40 -11.63 31.63
C SER A 671 -38.90 -10.99 30.32
N GLY A 672 -40.01 -10.24 30.38
CA GLY A 672 -40.76 -9.76 29.22
C GLY A 672 -39.96 -9.05 28.10
N ASP A 673 -40.44 -9.19 26.86
CA ASP A 673 -39.74 -8.93 25.59
C ASP A 673 -39.18 -7.51 25.37
N LYS A 674 -39.69 -6.47 26.03
CA LYS A 674 -39.42 -5.07 25.62
C LYS A 674 -38.02 -4.56 25.98
N ASP A 675 -37.34 -5.14 26.97
CA ASP A 675 -36.02 -4.68 27.45
C ASP A 675 -34.97 -5.81 27.56
N LYS A 676 -35.25 -6.97 26.95
CA LYS A 676 -34.44 -8.19 27.07
C LYS A 676 -32.96 -7.98 26.71
N THR A 677 -32.68 -7.36 25.56
CA THR A 677 -31.31 -7.12 25.07
C THR A 677 -30.53 -6.14 25.97
N ILE A 678 -31.21 -5.10 26.48
CA ILE A 678 -30.59 -4.11 27.39
C ILE A 678 -30.21 -4.77 28.72
N ARG A 679 -31.07 -5.65 29.25
CA ARG A 679 -30.83 -6.38 30.50
C ARG A 679 -29.70 -7.39 30.37
N GLN A 680 -29.71 -8.16 29.28
CA GLN A 680 -28.62 -9.11 28.98
C GLN A 680 -27.28 -8.38 28.87
N LYS A 681 -27.22 -7.27 28.14
CA LYS A 681 -26.00 -6.46 28.01
C LYS A 681 -25.51 -5.95 29.36
N ARG A 682 -26.39 -5.41 30.21
CA ARG A 682 -26.05 -4.92 31.55
C ARG A 682 -25.51 -6.01 32.48
N LEU A 683 -25.96 -7.26 32.33
CA LEU A 683 -25.44 -8.38 33.11
C LEU A 683 -24.06 -8.78 32.62
N VAL A 684 -23.84 -8.81 31.31
CA VAL A 684 -22.53 -9.12 30.74
C VAL A 684 -21.48 -8.07 31.07
N ASP A 685 -21.84 -6.79 31.05
CA ASP A 685 -20.94 -5.72 31.48
C ASP A 685 -20.45 -5.95 32.94
N LEU A 686 -21.25 -6.58 33.83
CA LEU A 686 -20.79 -6.94 35.19
C LEU A 686 -19.72 -8.03 35.17
N PHE A 687 -19.89 -9.09 34.37
CA PHE A 687 -18.89 -10.15 34.24
C PHE A 687 -17.62 -9.66 33.54
N VAL A 688 -17.75 -8.74 32.59
CA VAL A 688 -16.60 -8.10 31.90
C VAL A 688 -15.84 -7.21 32.88
N ASN A 689 -16.54 -6.44 33.71
CA ASN A 689 -15.89 -5.62 34.74
C ASN A 689 -15.16 -6.47 35.78
N LEU A 690 -15.73 -7.62 36.18
CA LEU A 690 -15.07 -8.58 37.06
C LEU A 690 -13.75 -9.11 36.49
N GLN A 691 -13.71 -9.38 35.18
CA GLN A 691 -12.49 -9.83 34.52
C GLN A 691 -11.48 -8.69 34.28
N ASN A 692 -11.95 -7.48 33.99
CA ASN A 692 -11.07 -6.33 33.77
C ASN A 692 -10.46 -5.78 35.06
N SER A 693 -11.04 -6.06 36.24
CA SER A 693 -10.39 -5.78 37.53
C SER A 693 -9.08 -6.57 37.71
N GLU A 694 -8.89 -7.71 37.04
CA GLU A 694 -7.59 -8.41 36.99
C GLU A 694 -6.56 -7.70 36.08
N ILE A 695 -7.01 -6.89 35.10
CA ILE A 695 -6.14 -6.24 34.10
C ILE A 695 -5.64 -4.86 34.58
N CYS A 696 -6.16 -4.34 35.70
CA CYS A 696 -5.77 -3.06 36.30
C CYS A 696 -5.14 -3.21 37.69
N ALA A 697 -4.33 -4.25 37.91
CA ALA A 697 -3.33 -4.27 38.97
C ALA A 697 -1.92 -4.20 38.31
N PRO A 698 -1.04 -3.24 38.68
CA PRO A 698 0.33 -3.18 38.17
C PRO A 698 1.18 -4.38 38.59
#